data_AF-A0A3D1A3K7-F1
#
_entry.id   AF-A0A3D1A3K7-F1
#
_cell.length_a   1.000
_cell.length_b   1.000
_cell.length_c   1.000
_cell.angle_alpha   90.00
_cell.angle_beta   90.00
_cell.angle_gamma   90.00
#
_symmetry.space_group_name_H-M   'P 1'
#
loop_
_entity.id
_entity.type
_entity.pdbx_description
1 polymer ?
#
loop_
_entity_poly.entity_id
_entity_poly.type
_entity_poly.pdbx_seq_one_letter_code
_entity_poly.pdbx_strand_id
1 'polypeptide(L)'
;MKRLLIANRGEIAIRIAQTAAELGYFTIAVYPEDDATSLHVRSMDEAKLIPGTGAAAYLDIEAIIEASRASKVELLHPGYGFLSENADFARACQEAGIEFVGPTAEQLEIFGNKAGARALAAEMQVPLVPGTNNDTSLEDVLAFWDQHPDQGIVIKAISGGGGRGMRIIESREDIEKHYARCSSEAEMAFGNDAVYVEALIQSARHIEVQVIGDGSGQVTHLWERDCSAQRQNQKIIEIAPSPNLPLRTRQALLEASTAQAEARNYRGLGTFEFLVDVNNTETFYFIEANARLQVEHTVTEAVTGLDLVALQLEIANGASLSELGLNQPVPCQGFAIQTRINMETPEKKGFFKPTGGTLAVFEPPSGPGIRTDTFGYAGYKTSTRYDSLLSKLIVHARSDDFSVATKKTIRALEHFRIEGFAVNIPFLNALLSTDDFAQGRITTRYIEQHFASLVETALPKLESEKARQGLAGTQLNTKDPLAVLTLGKSDATGTINDMPVTLGADIDGPEGCVSLAAPLQGTVIEVTVSEGDTVRQGQEIIVMDAMKMEHVLKAPVSGEVVMITAEAGDAIVENYPILFISEQDVGAGEVAEVQAVDLDHIRPDLQEAIKRHGYKLDENRDKAVEKRRKTGHRTVRENINDICDPDTFVEYGSLTIAAQRRRRTVQDLMENTPGDGMVTGIGSVNGQLFPDQDTQCVVMSYDYMVLAGTQGLQNHRKKDRMFEVAEKLRIPIILIAEGGGGRPGDTDGAGIAGLDCLAFQLYGGLSGLIPRIGITTGRCFAGNAVLLGTSDLVIATQDSNIGIGGPAMIEGGGLGIFKPEEVGPMDVQVPNGVVDVAVKDETEAVQVAKKLLSYFQGPLKSWACDDQRKLRFAIPENRLRVYDIREIIETITDDDSVTELRPEFGIGIVTAFARIEGRPVGIFANNPVHLSGAIDSDGADKAARFIQLCDAFDIPII
;
A
#
# COMPACT_ATOMS: atom_id res chain seq x y z
N MET A 1 23.15 -34.62 31.66
CA MET A 1 22.53 -33.32 31.32
C MET A 1 21.79 -33.56 30.03
N LYS A 2 20.46 -33.40 30.03
CA LYS A 2 19.66 -33.64 28.81
C LYS A 2 19.98 -32.56 27.79
N ARG A 3 20.05 -32.94 26.51
CA ARG A 3 20.39 -32.02 25.41
C ARG A 3 19.12 -31.61 24.66
N LEU A 4 18.81 -30.31 24.70
CA LEU A 4 17.62 -29.71 24.10
C LEU A 4 18.03 -28.86 22.90
N LEU A 5 17.54 -29.21 21.71
CA LEU A 5 17.65 -28.33 20.54
C LEU A 5 16.41 -27.47 20.41
N ILE A 6 16.61 -26.19 20.18
CA ILE A 6 15.55 -25.22 19.98
C ILE A 6 15.50 -24.90 18.49
N ALA A 7 14.52 -25.48 17.79
CA ALA A 7 14.34 -25.35 16.34
C ALA A 7 13.59 -24.05 15.99
N ASN A 8 14.10 -22.91 16.48
CA ASN A 8 13.51 -21.60 16.29
C ASN A 8 14.57 -20.49 16.50
N ARG A 9 14.16 -19.23 16.36
CA ARG A 9 15.03 -18.05 16.50
C ARG A 9 14.37 -16.90 17.25
N GLY A 10 15.10 -15.79 17.40
CA GLY A 10 14.55 -14.55 17.96
C GLY A 10 14.17 -14.67 19.44
N GLU A 11 13.11 -13.97 19.86
CA GLU A 11 12.73 -13.89 21.28
C GLU A 11 12.34 -15.26 21.86
N ILE A 12 11.61 -16.07 21.10
CA ILE A 12 11.12 -17.35 21.59
C ILE A 12 12.24 -18.35 21.84
N ALA A 13 13.28 -18.32 21.02
CA ALA A 13 14.44 -19.19 21.23
C ALA A 13 15.13 -18.87 22.56
N ILE A 14 15.25 -17.58 22.89
CA ILE A 14 15.80 -17.11 24.17
C ILE A 14 14.87 -17.47 25.33
N ARG A 15 13.56 -17.23 25.17
CA ARG A 15 12.54 -17.58 26.16
C ARG A 15 12.61 -19.06 26.53
N ILE A 16 12.77 -19.95 25.56
CA ILE A 16 12.89 -21.39 25.81
C ILE A 16 14.23 -21.72 26.45
N ALA A 17 15.32 -21.16 25.93
CA ALA A 17 16.66 -21.41 26.44
C ALA A 17 16.84 -20.98 27.90
N GLN A 18 16.24 -19.87 28.31
CA GLN A 18 16.28 -19.39 29.70
C GLN A 18 15.68 -20.42 30.66
N THR A 19 14.44 -20.87 30.42
CA THR A 19 13.81 -21.91 31.26
C THR A 19 14.57 -23.23 31.19
N ALA A 20 15.01 -23.65 30.00
CA ALA A 20 15.77 -24.89 29.84
C ALA A 20 17.08 -24.85 30.64
N ALA A 21 17.80 -23.73 30.63
CA ALA A 21 19.01 -23.53 31.42
C ALA A 21 18.73 -23.55 32.93
N GLU A 22 17.64 -22.94 33.39
CA GLU A 22 17.20 -23.01 34.80
C GLU A 22 16.90 -24.43 35.26
N LEU A 23 16.35 -25.26 34.37
CA LEU A 23 16.09 -26.69 34.61
C LEU A 23 17.34 -27.57 34.41
N GLY A 24 18.48 -26.99 34.03
CA GLY A 24 19.74 -27.72 33.85
C GLY A 24 19.82 -28.54 32.55
N TYR A 25 19.14 -28.11 31.49
CA TYR A 25 19.33 -28.64 30.13
C TYR A 25 20.53 -27.99 29.45
N PHE A 26 21.20 -28.75 28.59
CA PHE A 26 22.21 -28.23 27.67
C PHE A 26 21.50 -27.77 26.40
N THR A 27 21.52 -26.47 26.15
CA THR A 27 20.73 -25.80 25.11
C THR A 27 21.52 -25.68 23.80
N ILE A 28 20.88 -26.04 22.69
CA ILE A 28 21.48 -26.01 21.36
C ILE A 28 20.63 -25.14 20.42
N ALA A 29 21.21 -24.06 19.92
CA ALA A 29 20.62 -23.20 18.90
C ALA A 29 20.86 -23.78 17.49
N VAL A 30 19.96 -23.46 16.56
CA VAL A 30 20.21 -23.57 15.11
C VAL A 30 20.12 -22.20 14.47
N TYR A 31 20.98 -21.91 13.49
CA TYR A 31 20.97 -20.62 12.80
C TYR A 31 21.52 -20.74 11.37
N PRO A 32 20.96 -20.03 10.39
CA PRO A 32 21.61 -19.77 9.11
C PRO A 32 22.65 -18.65 9.26
N GLU A 33 23.54 -18.52 8.28
CA GLU A 33 24.62 -17.52 8.29
C GLU A 33 24.11 -16.09 8.52
N ASP A 34 22.96 -15.74 7.95
CA ASP A 34 22.38 -14.40 8.06
C ASP A 34 21.75 -14.09 9.44
N ASP A 35 21.58 -15.07 10.33
CA ASP A 35 21.10 -14.88 11.70
C ASP A 35 22.20 -15.09 12.77
N ALA A 36 23.47 -15.22 12.37
CA ALA A 36 24.59 -15.53 13.27
C ALA A 36 24.80 -14.50 14.40
N THR A 37 24.33 -13.27 14.22
CA THR A 37 24.44 -12.20 15.24
C THR A 37 23.25 -12.10 16.18
N SER A 38 22.21 -12.92 15.97
CA SER A 38 21.02 -12.96 16.83
C SER A 38 21.36 -13.39 18.24
N LEU A 39 20.68 -12.80 19.22
CA LEU A 39 20.99 -13.00 20.64
C LEU A 39 20.87 -14.48 21.05
N HIS A 40 19.93 -15.23 20.48
CA HIS A 40 19.75 -16.66 20.78
C HIS A 40 20.98 -17.53 20.46
N VAL A 41 21.77 -17.17 19.44
CA VAL A 41 23.02 -17.87 19.07
C VAL A 41 24.08 -17.67 20.16
N ARG A 42 24.09 -16.50 20.81
CA ARG A 42 25.05 -16.13 21.86
C ARG A 42 24.62 -16.56 23.26
N SER A 43 23.32 -16.82 23.45
CA SER A 43 22.74 -17.11 24.76
C SER A 43 22.64 -18.60 25.10
N MET A 44 22.89 -19.50 24.14
CA MET A 44 22.82 -20.96 24.34
C MET A 44 24.21 -21.59 24.45
N ASP A 45 24.26 -22.82 24.97
CA ASP A 45 25.52 -23.54 25.24
C ASP A 45 26.26 -23.98 23.97
N GLU A 46 25.50 -24.28 22.91
CA GLU A 46 26.02 -24.67 21.60
C GLU A 46 25.13 -24.09 20.49
N ALA A 47 25.71 -23.81 19.33
CA ALA A 47 24.97 -23.35 18.17
C ALA A 47 25.42 -24.11 16.91
N LYS A 48 24.45 -24.54 16.08
CA LYS A 48 24.70 -25.26 14.83
C LYS A 48 24.27 -24.41 13.63
N LEU A 49 25.21 -24.27 12.70
CA LEU A 49 24.93 -23.69 11.40
C LEU A 49 24.04 -24.65 10.61
N ILE A 50 22.93 -24.15 10.08
CA ILE A 50 22.06 -24.85 9.13
C ILE A 50 22.15 -24.17 7.75
N PRO A 51 22.02 -24.93 6.64
CA PRO A 51 22.09 -24.38 5.30
C PRO A 51 20.91 -23.47 4.98
N GLY A 52 21.12 -22.54 4.05
CA GLY A 52 20.09 -21.60 3.58
C GLY A 52 20.18 -20.24 4.26
N THR A 53 19.20 -19.38 3.97
CA THR A 53 19.13 -17.99 4.46
C THR A 53 17.70 -17.61 4.81
N GLY A 54 17.51 -16.71 5.78
CA GLY A 54 16.20 -16.20 6.17
C GLY A 54 15.29 -17.28 6.79
N ALA A 55 13.98 -17.03 6.75
CA ALA A 55 12.98 -17.92 7.36
C ALA A 55 12.94 -19.34 6.76
N ALA A 56 13.31 -19.50 5.48
CA ALA A 56 13.26 -20.79 4.80
C ALA A 56 14.24 -21.83 5.39
N ALA A 57 15.40 -21.38 5.91
CA ALA A 57 16.38 -22.27 6.54
C ALA A 57 15.78 -22.99 7.76
N TYR A 58 14.95 -22.31 8.54
CA TYR A 58 14.27 -22.86 9.72
C TYR A 58 13.09 -23.79 9.38
N LEU A 59 12.73 -23.94 8.11
CA LEU A 59 11.71 -24.88 7.63
C LEU A 59 12.31 -26.19 7.08
N ASP A 60 13.64 -26.29 6.99
CA ASP A 60 14.30 -27.49 6.49
C ASP A 60 14.35 -28.58 7.56
N ILE A 61 13.40 -29.53 7.46
CA ILE A 61 13.27 -30.67 8.37
C ILE A 61 14.53 -31.53 8.37
N GLU A 62 15.10 -31.81 7.19
CA GLU A 62 16.27 -32.70 7.07
C GLU A 62 17.48 -32.07 7.75
N ALA A 63 17.76 -30.80 7.47
CA ALA A 63 18.87 -30.07 8.07
C ALA A 63 18.77 -29.99 9.61
N ILE A 64 17.57 -29.74 10.15
CA ILE A 64 17.37 -29.66 11.60
C ILE A 64 17.54 -31.03 12.26
N ILE A 65 17.03 -32.10 11.64
CA ILE A 65 17.22 -33.47 12.16
C ILE A 65 18.69 -33.89 12.07
N GLU A 66 19.40 -33.54 11.01
CA GLU A 66 20.84 -33.78 10.89
C GLU A 66 21.65 -33.03 11.98
N ALA A 67 21.36 -31.74 12.19
CA ALA A 67 21.97 -30.95 13.26
C ALA A 67 21.67 -31.55 14.64
N SER A 68 20.46 -32.09 14.82
CA SER A 68 20.04 -32.76 16.06
C SER A 68 20.82 -34.06 16.30
N ARG A 69 20.98 -34.89 15.26
CA ARG A 69 21.77 -36.13 15.32
C ARG A 69 23.24 -35.85 15.59
N ALA A 70 23.83 -34.88 14.89
CA ALA A 70 25.22 -34.48 15.07
C ALA A 70 25.50 -34.01 16.50
N SER A 71 24.51 -33.34 17.12
CA SER A 71 24.61 -32.79 18.47
C SER A 71 24.09 -33.74 19.55
N LYS A 72 23.69 -34.98 19.22
CA LYS A 72 23.14 -35.98 20.15
C LYS A 72 21.99 -35.42 21.01
N VAL A 73 21.06 -34.75 20.36
CA VAL A 73 19.89 -34.15 20.97
C VAL A 73 18.95 -35.25 21.47
N GLU A 74 18.38 -35.05 22.67
CA GLU A 74 17.36 -35.95 23.22
C GLU A 74 15.96 -35.35 23.10
N LEU A 75 15.83 -34.03 23.24
CA LEU A 75 14.57 -33.30 23.12
C LEU A 75 14.69 -32.19 22.08
N LEU A 76 13.62 -31.96 21.32
CA LEU A 76 13.54 -30.85 20.37
C LEU A 76 12.32 -29.98 20.66
N HIS A 77 12.56 -28.69 20.91
CA HIS A 77 11.51 -27.71 21.11
C HIS A 77 11.33 -26.85 19.84
N PRO A 78 10.16 -26.89 19.17
CA PRO A 78 9.95 -26.13 17.93
C PRO A 78 9.59 -24.67 18.19
N GLY A 79 9.18 -24.33 19.41
CA GLY A 79 8.71 -22.98 19.75
C GLY A 79 7.33 -22.72 19.14
N TYR A 80 7.20 -21.61 18.41
CA TYR A 80 5.99 -21.27 17.66
C TYR A 80 6.34 -20.85 16.24
N GLY A 81 5.40 -21.03 15.30
CA GLY A 81 5.69 -20.83 13.88
C GLY A 81 6.70 -21.87 13.36
N PHE A 82 7.20 -21.66 12.14
CA PHE A 82 8.06 -22.63 11.44
C PHE A 82 7.45 -24.04 11.46
N LEU A 83 8.10 -25.00 12.11
CA LEU A 83 7.73 -26.41 12.12
C LEU A 83 6.91 -26.82 13.37
N SER A 84 6.48 -25.88 14.22
CA SER A 84 5.80 -26.21 15.49
C SER A 84 4.46 -26.92 15.34
N GLU A 85 3.79 -26.78 14.20
CA GLU A 85 2.50 -27.42 13.91
C GLU A 85 2.61 -28.45 12.78
N ASN A 86 3.83 -28.80 12.37
CA ASN A 86 4.07 -29.72 11.27
C ASN A 86 4.15 -31.17 11.79
N ALA A 87 3.14 -31.99 11.43
CA ALA A 87 3.06 -33.39 11.83
C ALA A 87 4.22 -34.25 11.25
N ASP A 88 4.69 -33.95 10.04
CA ASP A 88 5.80 -34.66 9.41
C ASP A 88 7.12 -34.41 10.16
N PHE A 89 7.30 -33.20 10.68
CA PHE A 89 8.46 -32.88 11.52
C PHE A 89 8.43 -33.61 12.86
N ALA A 90 7.26 -33.68 13.52
CA ALA A 90 7.10 -34.46 14.75
C ALA A 90 7.37 -35.96 14.50
N ARG A 91 6.91 -36.50 13.37
CA ARG A 91 7.18 -37.88 12.94
C ARG A 91 8.67 -38.11 12.66
N ALA A 92 9.33 -37.17 11.97
CA ALA A 92 10.76 -37.23 11.71
C ALA A 92 11.59 -37.20 13.01
N CYS A 93 11.15 -36.44 14.03
CA CYS A 93 11.76 -36.47 15.36
C CYS A 93 11.62 -37.86 16.01
N GLN A 94 10.42 -38.44 15.98
CA GLN A 94 10.16 -39.80 16.51
C GLN A 94 11.01 -40.86 15.80
N GLU A 95 11.10 -40.82 14.47
CA GLU A 95 11.94 -41.73 13.66
C GLU A 95 13.44 -41.56 13.94
N ALA A 96 13.86 -40.35 14.31
CA ALA A 96 15.23 -40.06 14.72
C ALA A 96 15.51 -40.38 16.21
N GLY A 97 14.50 -40.80 16.99
CA GLY A 97 14.64 -41.08 18.42
C GLY A 97 14.79 -39.82 19.28
N ILE A 98 14.26 -38.68 18.81
CA ILE A 98 14.28 -37.38 19.48
C ILE A 98 12.87 -37.08 19.98
N GLU A 99 12.71 -36.74 21.26
CA GLU A 99 11.40 -36.39 21.81
C GLU A 99 10.99 -34.99 21.35
N PHE A 100 9.89 -34.92 20.62
CA PHE A 100 9.29 -33.66 20.19
C PHE A 100 8.52 -33.02 21.35
N VAL A 101 8.92 -31.81 21.75
CA VAL A 101 8.29 -31.06 22.86
C VAL A 101 7.00 -30.40 22.37
N GLY A 102 5.93 -31.18 22.35
CA GLY A 102 4.61 -30.76 21.90
C GLY A 102 3.63 -31.94 21.77
N PRO A 103 2.50 -31.72 21.10
CA PRO A 103 1.54 -32.80 20.78
C PRO A 103 2.16 -33.88 19.91
N THR A 104 1.57 -35.08 19.90
CA THR A 104 2.04 -36.17 19.01
C THR A 104 1.72 -35.85 17.54
N ALA A 105 2.36 -36.56 16.60
CA ALA A 105 2.10 -36.36 15.16
C ALA A 105 0.60 -36.55 14.81
N GLU A 106 -0.06 -37.55 15.40
CA GLU A 106 -1.50 -37.80 15.22
C GLU A 106 -2.36 -36.68 15.79
N GLN A 107 -1.94 -36.08 16.91
CA GLN A 107 -2.62 -34.94 17.51
C GLN A 107 -2.43 -33.68 16.68
N LEU A 108 -1.26 -33.49 16.08
CA LEU A 108 -0.99 -32.39 15.15
C LEU A 108 -1.81 -32.51 13.86
N GLU A 109 -2.08 -33.72 13.36
CA GLU A 109 -2.98 -33.92 12.21
C GLU A 109 -4.42 -33.48 12.51
N ILE A 110 -4.85 -33.56 13.78
CA ILE A 110 -6.18 -33.14 14.22
C ILE A 110 -6.19 -31.64 14.56
N PHE A 111 -5.37 -31.23 15.52
CA PHE A 111 -5.40 -29.87 16.07
C PHE A 111 -4.53 -28.88 15.30
N GLY A 112 -3.48 -29.33 14.61
CA GLY A 112 -2.67 -28.49 13.72
C GLY A 112 -3.31 -28.25 12.36
N ASN A 113 -4.44 -28.92 12.06
CA ASN A 113 -5.26 -28.68 10.87
C ASN A 113 -6.63 -28.11 11.27
N LYS A 114 -6.96 -26.93 10.74
CA LYS A 114 -8.25 -26.26 10.97
C LYS A 114 -9.47 -27.16 10.72
N ALA A 115 -9.45 -27.95 9.64
CA ALA A 115 -10.57 -28.82 9.31
C ALA A 115 -10.73 -29.93 10.37
N GLY A 116 -9.63 -30.50 10.85
CA GLY A 116 -9.63 -31.53 11.90
C GLY A 116 -10.18 -31.00 13.23
N ALA A 117 -9.69 -29.84 13.66
CA ALA A 117 -10.12 -29.20 14.90
C ALA A 117 -11.61 -28.84 14.88
N ARG A 118 -12.11 -28.30 13.76
CA ARG A 118 -13.53 -27.96 13.60
C ARG A 118 -14.43 -29.18 13.53
N ALA A 119 -14.00 -30.25 12.86
CA ALA A 119 -14.75 -31.50 12.83
C ALA A 119 -14.92 -32.08 14.24
N LEU A 120 -13.88 -32.00 15.08
CA LEU A 120 -13.94 -32.39 16.49
C LEU A 120 -14.89 -31.48 17.29
N ALA A 121 -14.81 -30.16 17.10
CA ALA A 121 -15.73 -29.22 17.73
C ALA A 121 -17.20 -29.53 17.39
N ALA A 122 -17.49 -29.86 16.13
CA ALA A 122 -18.84 -30.29 15.70
C ALA A 122 -19.27 -31.61 16.34
N GLU A 123 -18.40 -32.62 16.38
CA GLU A 123 -18.64 -33.91 17.05
C GLU A 123 -19.03 -33.70 18.52
N MET A 124 -18.35 -32.76 19.18
CA MET A 124 -18.53 -32.43 20.59
C MET A 124 -19.62 -31.39 20.86
N GLN A 125 -20.36 -30.97 19.83
CA GLN A 125 -21.42 -29.97 19.92
C GLN A 125 -20.95 -28.62 20.49
N VAL A 126 -19.67 -28.29 20.30
CA VAL A 126 -19.15 -26.95 20.58
C VAL A 126 -19.67 -26.01 19.48
N PRO A 127 -20.25 -24.85 19.82
CA PRO A 127 -20.80 -23.95 18.82
C PRO A 127 -19.75 -23.56 17.77
N LEU A 128 -20.06 -23.81 16.51
CA LEU A 128 -19.28 -23.34 15.36
C LEU A 128 -19.97 -22.14 14.73
N VAL A 129 -19.18 -21.27 14.11
CA VAL A 129 -19.74 -20.20 13.28
C VAL A 129 -20.59 -20.86 12.18
N PRO A 130 -21.85 -20.44 11.96
CA PRO A 130 -22.68 -20.97 10.89
C PRO A 130 -21.93 -20.89 9.55
N GLY A 131 -21.87 -21.99 8.81
CA GLY A 131 -21.06 -22.08 7.60
C GLY A 131 -21.10 -23.46 6.96
N THR A 132 -20.50 -23.59 5.79
CA THR A 132 -20.51 -24.83 4.99
C THR A 132 -19.50 -25.89 5.45
N ASN A 133 -18.46 -25.48 6.21
CA ASN A 133 -17.45 -26.32 6.88
C ASN A 133 -16.68 -27.33 6.00
N ASN A 134 -16.89 -27.32 4.69
CA ASN A 134 -16.26 -28.21 3.70
C ASN A 134 -15.85 -27.38 2.48
N ASP A 135 -15.20 -28.01 1.50
CA ASP A 135 -14.98 -27.37 0.21
C ASP A 135 -16.32 -26.99 -0.44
N THR A 136 -16.44 -25.71 -0.78
CA THR A 136 -17.71 -25.04 -1.05
C THR A 136 -17.66 -24.41 -2.42
N SER A 137 -18.59 -24.76 -3.30
CA SER A 137 -18.67 -24.13 -4.63
C SER A 137 -19.24 -22.71 -4.54
N LEU A 138 -19.06 -21.92 -5.60
CA LEU A 138 -19.67 -20.59 -5.69
C LEU A 138 -21.21 -20.62 -5.51
N GLU A 139 -21.87 -21.67 -6.03
CA GLU A 139 -23.32 -21.85 -5.87
C GLU A 139 -23.70 -22.05 -4.40
N ASP A 140 -22.89 -22.80 -3.65
CA ASP A 140 -23.11 -23.03 -2.22
C ASP A 140 -22.90 -21.74 -1.40
N VAL A 141 -21.93 -20.89 -1.77
CA VAL A 141 -21.71 -19.59 -1.12
C VAL A 141 -22.91 -18.66 -1.36
N LEU A 142 -23.43 -18.62 -2.59
CA LEU A 142 -24.63 -17.84 -2.92
C LEU A 142 -25.86 -18.38 -2.19
N ALA A 143 -26.03 -19.69 -2.11
CA ALA A 143 -27.11 -20.32 -1.35
C ALA A 143 -27.02 -20.03 0.15
N PHE A 144 -25.80 -20.02 0.72
CA PHE A 144 -25.58 -19.66 2.12
C PHE A 144 -25.93 -18.19 2.40
N TRP A 145 -25.56 -17.28 1.49
CA TRP A 145 -25.95 -15.87 1.55
C TRP A 145 -27.46 -15.70 1.50
N ASP A 146 -28.15 -16.35 0.57
CA ASP A 146 -29.61 -16.21 0.41
C ASP A 146 -30.39 -16.73 1.63
N GLN A 147 -29.79 -17.61 2.45
CA GLN A 147 -30.34 -18.05 3.74
C GLN A 147 -30.11 -17.04 4.88
N HIS A 148 -29.09 -16.18 4.78
CA HIS A 148 -28.70 -15.20 5.80
C HIS A 148 -28.43 -13.81 5.19
N PRO A 149 -29.38 -13.21 4.43
CA PRO A 149 -29.12 -12.01 3.62
C PRO A 149 -28.77 -10.77 4.45
N ASP A 150 -29.20 -10.74 5.72
CA ASP A 150 -28.94 -9.64 6.67
C ASP A 150 -27.62 -9.82 7.43
N GLN A 151 -26.89 -10.91 7.19
CA GLN A 151 -25.64 -11.24 7.85
C GLN A 151 -24.53 -11.30 6.79
N GLY A 152 -23.48 -10.46 6.94
CA GLY A 152 -22.31 -10.56 6.08
C GLY A 152 -21.69 -11.97 6.14
N ILE A 153 -20.82 -12.30 5.20
CA ILE A 153 -20.14 -13.60 5.16
C ILE A 153 -18.63 -13.43 5.10
N VAL A 154 -17.90 -14.47 5.47
CA VAL A 154 -16.45 -14.55 5.36
C VAL A 154 -16.09 -15.79 4.57
N ILE A 155 -15.39 -15.62 3.46
CA ILE A 155 -14.79 -16.72 2.70
C ILE A 155 -13.37 -16.94 3.22
N LYS A 156 -13.04 -18.18 3.55
CA LYS A 156 -11.75 -18.61 4.09
C LYS A 156 -11.18 -19.77 3.28
N ALA A 157 -9.88 -19.77 3.05
CA ALA A 157 -9.18 -20.94 2.55
C ALA A 157 -9.24 -22.09 3.57
N ILE A 158 -9.46 -23.32 3.10
CA ILE A 158 -9.45 -24.52 3.96
C ILE A 158 -8.02 -24.79 4.48
N SER A 159 -7.03 -24.59 3.62
CA SER A 159 -5.61 -24.72 3.95
C SER A 159 -5.00 -23.34 4.22
N GLY A 160 -4.28 -23.18 5.33
CA GLY A 160 -3.52 -21.96 5.66
C GLY A 160 -3.81 -21.33 7.03
N GLY A 161 -2.83 -20.58 7.56
CA GLY A 161 -2.90 -19.86 8.85
C GLY A 161 -2.69 -18.35 8.72
N GLY A 162 -2.96 -17.58 9.78
CA GLY A 162 -2.58 -16.16 9.89
C GLY A 162 -3.40 -15.17 9.05
N GLY A 163 -4.67 -15.46 8.74
CA GLY A 163 -5.57 -14.51 8.04
C GLY A 163 -5.32 -14.35 6.53
N ARG A 164 -4.32 -15.02 5.96
CA ARG A 164 -4.11 -15.11 4.50
C ARG A 164 -5.22 -15.94 3.85
N GLY A 165 -5.72 -15.51 2.68
CA GLY A 165 -6.85 -16.18 2.02
C GLY A 165 -8.21 -16.02 2.70
N MET A 166 -8.39 -15.01 3.59
CA MET A 166 -9.69 -14.66 4.17
C MET A 166 -10.23 -13.36 3.56
N ARG A 167 -11.53 -13.33 3.21
CA ARG A 167 -12.22 -12.11 2.75
C ARG A 167 -13.58 -11.97 3.39
N ILE A 168 -13.82 -10.78 3.94
CA ILE A 168 -15.11 -10.36 4.45
C ILE A 168 -15.93 -9.83 3.28
N ILE A 169 -17.18 -10.25 3.18
CA ILE A 169 -18.13 -9.82 2.16
C ILE A 169 -19.38 -9.33 2.87
N GLU A 170 -19.72 -8.07 2.67
CA GLU A 170 -20.91 -7.42 3.22
C GLU A 170 -21.96 -7.14 2.14
N SER A 171 -21.65 -7.42 0.87
CA SER A 171 -22.56 -7.25 -0.27
C SER A 171 -22.64 -8.53 -1.11
N ARG A 172 -23.85 -8.90 -1.55
CA ARG A 172 -24.07 -10.07 -2.40
C ARG A 172 -23.30 -9.98 -3.73
N GLU A 173 -23.13 -8.76 -4.24
CA GLU A 173 -22.51 -8.48 -5.55
C GLU A 173 -21.01 -8.78 -5.55
N ASP A 174 -20.36 -8.71 -4.38
CA ASP A 174 -18.92 -8.94 -4.26
C ASP A 174 -18.54 -10.43 -4.08
N ILE A 175 -19.52 -11.32 -3.89
CA ILE A 175 -19.30 -12.76 -3.58
C ILE A 175 -18.46 -13.45 -4.66
N GLU A 176 -18.83 -13.35 -5.94
CA GLU A 176 -18.14 -14.08 -7.02
C GLU A 176 -16.68 -13.63 -7.15
N LYS A 177 -16.45 -12.31 -7.05
CA LYS A 177 -15.13 -11.68 -7.14
C LYS A 177 -14.22 -12.10 -5.98
N HIS A 178 -14.75 -12.09 -4.75
CA HIS A 178 -13.97 -12.48 -3.58
C HIS A 178 -13.76 -13.99 -3.48
N TYR A 179 -14.72 -14.80 -3.91
CA TYR A 179 -14.55 -16.25 -4.02
C TYR A 179 -13.39 -16.62 -4.95
N ALA A 180 -13.40 -16.12 -6.19
CA ALA A 180 -12.35 -16.42 -7.16
C ALA A 180 -10.96 -15.94 -6.69
N ARG A 181 -10.92 -14.80 -5.98
CA ARG A 181 -9.67 -14.27 -5.42
C ARG A 181 -9.17 -15.09 -4.22
N CYS A 182 -10.06 -15.49 -3.31
CA CYS A 182 -9.69 -16.35 -2.18
C CYS A 182 -9.18 -17.70 -2.65
N SER A 183 -9.87 -18.34 -3.59
CA SER A 183 -9.50 -19.63 -4.17
C SER A 183 -8.15 -19.55 -4.89
N SER A 184 -7.94 -18.54 -5.75
CA SER A 184 -6.66 -18.33 -6.43
C SER A 184 -5.50 -18.03 -5.46
N GLU A 185 -5.76 -17.25 -4.40
CA GLU A 185 -4.74 -16.98 -3.37
C GLU A 185 -4.41 -18.23 -2.56
N ALA A 186 -5.42 -19.05 -2.23
CA ALA A 186 -5.23 -20.32 -1.55
C ALA A 186 -4.39 -21.29 -2.40
N GLU A 187 -4.66 -21.37 -3.71
CA GLU A 187 -3.88 -22.22 -4.61
C GLU A 187 -2.43 -21.74 -4.76
N MET A 188 -2.20 -20.43 -4.92
CA MET A 188 -0.83 -19.90 -5.01
C MET A 188 -0.05 -20.04 -3.71
N ALA A 189 -0.70 -19.91 -2.55
CA ALA A 189 -0.04 -19.91 -1.25
C ALA A 189 0.13 -21.30 -0.65
N PHE A 190 -0.82 -22.21 -0.89
CA PHE A 190 -0.91 -23.50 -0.21
C PHE A 190 -1.08 -24.68 -1.17
N GLY A 191 -1.14 -24.45 -2.48
CA GLY A 191 -1.34 -25.51 -3.49
C GLY A 191 -2.73 -26.16 -3.46
N ASN A 192 -3.69 -25.55 -2.76
CA ASN A 192 -5.05 -26.04 -2.59
C ASN A 192 -6.04 -24.87 -2.76
N ASP A 193 -6.91 -24.97 -3.75
CA ASP A 193 -7.88 -23.94 -4.13
C ASP A 193 -9.17 -23.96 -3.30
N ALA A 194 -9.30 -24.95 -2.40
CA ALA A 194 -10.49 -25.21 -1.62
C ALA A 194 -10.77 -24.12 -0.58
N VAL A 195 -12.02 -23.65 -0.56
CA VAL A 195 -12.51 -22.58 0.32
C VAL A 195 -13.81 -22.97 1.01
N TYR A 196 -14.11 -22.34 2.14
CA TYR A 196 -15.36 -22.48 2.86
C TYR A 196 -15.93 -21.12 3.24
N VAL A 197 -17.23 -21.05 3.50
CA VAL A 197 -17.92 -19.82 3.92
C VAL A 197 -18.40 -19.93 5.36
N GLU A 198 -18.29 -18.82 6.08
CA GLU A 198 -18.85 -18.62 7.42
C GLU A 198 -19.68 -17.34 7.47
N ALA A 199 -20.63 -17.29 8.39
CA ALA A 199 -21.29 -16.05 8.75
C ALA A 199 -20.30 -15.07 9.41
N LEU A 200 -20.38 -13.80 9.04
CA LEU A 200 -19.61 -12.73 9.65
C LEU A 200 -20.21 -12.36 11.01
N ILE A 201 -19.38 -12.40 12.04
CA ILE A 201 -19.71 -11.84 13.35
C ILE A 201 -19.21 -10.39 13.38
N GLN A 202 -20.13 -9.44 13.26
CA GLN A 202 -19.82 -8.01 13.08
C GLN A 202 -19.00 -7.40 14.22
N SER A 203 -19.35 -7.73 15.46
CA SER A 203 -18.71 -7.21 16.68
C SER A 203 -18.29 -8.37 17.57
N ALA A 204 -17.11 -8.93 17.29
CA ALA A 204 -16.58 -10.05 18.06
C ALA A 204 -15.40 -9.63 18.94
N ARG A 205 -15.29 -10.28 20.10
CA ARG A 205 -14.05 -10.37 20.87
C ARG A 205 -13.37 -11.69 20.54
N HIS A 206 -12.07 -11.64 20.29
CA HIS A 206 -11.24 -12.82 20.10
C HIS A 206 -10.75 -13.29 21.47
N ILE A 207 -11.37 -14.35 22.01
CA ILE A 207 -11.03 -14.94 23.30
C ILE A 207 -10.41 -16.31 23.06
N GLU A 208 -9.30 -16.60 23.74
CA GLU A 208 -8.62 -17.87 23.61
C GLU A 208 -8.34 -18.50 24.95
N VAL A 209 -8.34 -19.83 25.04
CA VAL A 209 -8.12 -20.58 26.27
C VAL A 209 -6.82 -21.34 26.20
N GLN A 210 -5.95 -21.14 27.19
CA GLN A 210 -4.76 -21.97 27.35
C GLN A 210 -5.13 -23.33 27.90
N VAL A 211 -4.70 -24.38 27.24
CA VAL A 211 -4.88 -25.77 27.69
C VAL A 211 -3.53 -26.45 27.84
N ILE A 212 -3.45 -27.35 28.81
CA ILE A 212 -2.32 -28.26 29.02
C ILE A 212 -2.85 -29.69 29.24
N GLY A 213 -2.21 -30.67 28.62
CA GLY A 213 -2.53 -32.08 28.81
C GLY A 213 -1.27 -32.94 28.88
N ASP A 214 -1.32 -34.06 29.61
CA ASP A 214 -0.17 -34.95 29.80
C ASP A 214 -0.14 -36.16 28.84
N GLY A 215 -1.10 -36.29 27.92
CA GLY A 215 -1.20 -37.42 27.01
C GLY A 215 -1.86 -38.68 27.61
N SER A 216 -2.10 -38.73 28.93
CA SER A 216 -2.78 -39.84 29.59
C SER A 216 -4.32 -39.75 29.56
N GLY A 217 -4.83 -38.62 29.07
CA GLY A 217 -6.24 -38.25 29.11
C GLY A 217 -6.58 -37.20 30.17
N GLN A 218 -5.62 -36.83 31.05
CA GLN A 218 -5.78 -35.69 31.96
C GLN A 218 -5.44 -34.38 31.25
N VAL A 219 -6.34 -33.41 31.38
CA VAL A 219 -6.22 -32.07 30.79
C VAL A 219 -6.70 -31.04 31.80
N THR A 220 -6.11 -29.84 31.77
CA THR A 220 -6.63 -28.68 32.50
C THR A 220 -6.48 -27.39 31.69
N HIS A 221 -7.21 -26.35 32.07
CA HIS A 221 -7.07 -25.01 31.49
C HIS A 221 -6.19 -24.12 32.37
N LEU A 222 -5.49 -23.17 31.75
CA LEU A 222 -4.66 -22.16 32.41
C LEU A 222 -5.21 -20.75 32.16
N TRP A 223 -6.54 -20.63 32.16
CA TRP A 223 -7.33 -19.42 31.92
C TRP A 223 -7.37 -18.94 30.47
N GLU A 224 -8.25 -17.97 30.24
CA GLU A 224 -8.47 -17.33 28.96
C GLU A 224 -7.66 -16.03 28.78
N ARG A 225 -7.44 -15.65 27.52
CA ARG A 225 -6.85 -14.39 27.09
C ARG A 225 -7.76 -13.69 26.11
N ASP A 226 -7.70 -12.37 26.07
CA ASP A 226 -8.35 -11.53 25.08
C ASP A 226 -7.30 -10.98 24.10
N CYS A 227 -7.45 -11.35 22.83
CA CYS A 227 -6.58 -10.97 21.71
C CYS A 227 -7.32 -10.10 20.68
N SER A 228 -8.39 -9.42 21.09
CA SER A 228 -9.24 -8.63 20.19
C SER A 228 -8.53 -7.42 19.58
N ALA A 229 -7.50 -6.89 20.24
CA ALA A 229 -6.69 -5.79 19.72
C ALA A 229 -5.72 -6.33 18.65
N GLN A 230 -6.23 -6.38 17.41
CA GLN A 230 -5.49 -6.89 16.25
C GLN A 230 -5.62 -5.96 15.04
N ARG A 231 -4.60 -5.97 14.19
CA ARG A 231 -4.53 -5.21 12.94
C ARG A 231 -4.37 -6.18 11.78
N GLN A 232 -5.29 -6.17 10.79
CA GLN A 232 -5.20 -7.08 9.63
C GLN A 232 -4.96 -8.55 10.06
N ASN A 233 -5.63 -8.97 11.15
CA ASN A 233 -5.49 -10.28 11.82
C ASN A 233 -4.14 -10.54 12.53
N GLN A 234 -3.26 -9.55 12.67
CA GLN A 234 -2.07 -9.62 13.51
C GLN A 234 -2.38 -9.09 14.91
N LYS A 235 -2.26 -9.95 15.93
CA LYS A 235 -2.44 -9.58 17.35
C LYS A 235 -1.36 -8.56 17.75
N ILE A 236 -1.73 -7.48 18.45
CA ILE A 236 -0.78 -6.44 18.90
C ILE A 236 -0.82 -6.16 20.41
N ILE A 237 -1.95 -6.39 21.06
CA ILE A 237 -2.12 -6.29 22.51
C ILE A 237 -2.95 -7.48 22.98
N GLU A 238 -2.47 -8.18 24.00
CA GLU A 238 -3.15 -9.33 24.60
C GLU A 238 -3.36 -9.12 26.09
N ILE A 239 -4.49 -9.60 26.61
CA ILE A 239 -4.90 -9.35 28.00
C ILE A 239 -5.25 -10.68 28.66
N ALA A 240 -4.80 -10.90 29.90
CA ALA A 240 -5.25 -12.02 30.74
C ALA A 240 -5.63 -11.53 32.15
N PRO A 241 -6.71 -12.04 32.76
CA PRO A 241 -7.85 -12.69 32.11
C PRO A 241 -8.62 -11.67 31.25
N SER A 242 -9.61 -12.14 30.48
CA SER A 242 -10.41 -11.25 29.64
C SER A 242 -11.27 -10.29 30.49
N PRO A 243 -11.14 -8.95 30.33
CA PRO A 243 -11.89 -7.99 31.15
C PRO A 243 -13.38 -8.03 30.79
N ASN A 244 -14.26 -7.85 31.77
CA ASN A 244 -15.72 -7.78 31.56
C ASN A 244 -16.36 -9.01 30.86
N LEU A 245 -15.68 -10.16 30.82
CA LEU A 245 -16.26 -11.40 30.29
C LEU A 245 -17.19 -12.03 31.34
N PRO A 246 -18.49 -12.29 31.03
CA PRO A 246 -19.41 -12.91 31.97
C PRO A 246 -18.90 -14.26 32.47
N LEU A 247 -19.06 -14.53 33.77
CA LEU A 247 -18.55 -15.75 34.40
C LEU A 247 -19.09 -17.03 33.75
N ARG A 248 -20.37 -17.03 33.35
CA ARG A 248 -21.00 -18.15 32.66
C ARG A 248 -20.35 -18.44 31.30
N THR A 249 -20.11 -17.41 30.51
CA THR A 249 -19.42 -17.51 29.22
C THR A 249 -17.98 -17.98 29.41
N ARG A 250 -17.25 -17.41 30.37
CA ARG A 250 -15.91 -17.87 30.73
C ARG A 250 -15.91 -19.36 31.02
N GLN A 251 -16.77 -19.82 31.92
CA GLN A 251 -16.85 -21.23 32.29
C GLN A 251 -17.13 -22.14 31.08
N ALA A 252 -18.06 -21.73 30.20
CA ALA A 252 -18.39 -22.48 29.00
C ALA A 252 -17.22 -22.57 28.01
N LEU A 253 -16.43 -21.50 27.84
CA LEU A 253 -15.22 -21.51 27.01
C LEU A 253 -14.15 -22.44 27.57
N LEU A 254 -13.93 -22.40 28.88
CA LEU A 254 -12.96 -23.25 29.58
C LEU A 254 -13.34 -24.73 29.44
N GLU A 255 -14.60 -25.07 29.72
CA GLU A 255 -15.13 -26.44 29.61
C GLU A 255 -15.09 -26.97 28.16
N ALA A 256 -15.47 -26.14 27.19
CA ALA A 256 -15.41 -26.53 25.77
C ALA A 256 -13.98 -26.81 25.30
N SER A 257 -13.00 -26.08 25.84
CA SER A 257 -11.58 -26.25 25.48
C SER A 257 -10.99 -27.52 26.11
N THR A 258 -11.24 -27.74 27.41
CA THR A 258 -10.74 -28.95 28.09
C THR A 258 -11.40 -30.20 27.53
N ALA A 259 -12.72 -30.19 27.28
CA ALA A 259 -13.41 -31.35 26.73
C ALA A 259 -12.86 -31.75 25.36
N GLN A 260 -12.60 -30.79 24.46
CA GLN A 260 -12.00 -31.06 23.15
C GLN A 260 -10.60 -31.68 23.26
N ALA A 261 -9.76 -31.16 24.15
CA ALA A 261 -8.44 -31.71 24.38
C ALA A 261 -8.48 -33.11 25.03
N GLU A 262 -9.39 -33.36 25.98
CA GLU A 262 -9.58 -34.67 26.61
C GLU A 262 -10.01 -35.74 25.60
N ALA A 263 -10.89 -35.39 24.65
CA ALA A 263 -11.44 -36.31 23.65
C ALA A 263 -10.37 -36.95 22.74
N ARG A 264 -9.16 -36.39 22.69
CA ARG A 264 -8.02 -36.88 21.90
C ARG A 264 -6.74 -37.05 22.75
N ASN A 265 -6.89 -37.15 24.06
CA ASN A 265 -5.80 -37.31 25.03
C ASN A 265 -4.65 -36.33 24.80
N TYR A 266 -4.98 -35.05 24.62
CA TYR A 266 -4.01 -34.03 24.19
C TYR A 266 -2.75 -34.00 25.07
N ARG A 267 -1.58 -33.81 24.44
CA ARG A 267 -0.28 -33.75 25.11
C ARG A 267 0.41 -32.41 24.86
N GLY A 268 1.00 -31.83 25.90
CA GLY A 268 1.70 -30.55 25.84
C GLY A 268 0.73 -29.37 25.99
N LEU A 269 1.12 -28.21 25.44
CA LEU A 269 0.33 -26.99 25.47
C LEU A 269 -0.39 -26.75 24.15
N GLY A 270 -1.62 -26.28 24.24
CA GLY A 270 -2.44 -25.86 23.10
C GLY A 270 -3.30 -24.67 23.47
N THR A 271 -3.73 -23.91 22.46
CA THR A 271 -4.62 -22.76 22.65
C THR A 271 -5.86 -22.92 21.79
N PHE A 272 -7.04 -22.84 22.40
CA PHE A 272 -8.33 -22.96 21.71
C PHE A 272 -8.92 -21.56 21.53
N GLU A 273 -9.15 -21.15 20.29
CA GLU A 273 -9.56 -19.79 19.94
C GLU A 273 -11.07 -19.71 19.65
N PHE A 274 -11.71 -18.65 20.16
CA PHE A 274 -13.14 -18.41 20.06
C PHE A 274 -13.46 -16.96 19.69
N LEU A 275 -14.59 -16.76 19.02
CA LEU A 275 -15.25 -15.46 18.87
C LEU A 275 -16.40 -15.37 19.87
N VAL A 276 -16.40 -14.36 20.72
CA VAL A 276 -17.53 -14.01 21.59
C VAL A 276 -18.24 -12.80 21.00
N ASP A 277 -19.55 -12.91 20.75
CA ASP A 277 -20.35 -11.80 20.23
C ASP A 277 -20.55 -10.74 21.33
N VAL A 278 -20.21 -9.49 21.04
CA VAL A 278 -20.38 -8.37 21.97
C VAL A 278 -21.86 -8.00 22.14
N ASN A 279 -22.68 -8.21 21.11
CA ASN A 279 -24.12 -7.92 21.18
C ASN A 279 -24.87 -8.96 22.00
N ASN A 280 -24.34 -10.18 22.07
CA ASN A 280 -24.85 -11.25 22.91
C ASN A 280 -23.68 -12.02 23.55
N THR A 281 -23.23 -11.54 24.70
CA THR A 281 -22.05 -12.08 25.39
C THR A 281 -22.22 -13.52 25.90
N GLU A 282 -23.42 -14.11 25.83
CA GLU A 282 -23.63 -15.54 26.10
C GLU A 282 -23.37 -16.42 24.86
N THR A 283 -23.24 -15.83 23.67
CA THR A 283 -22.98 -16.55 22.42
C THR A 283 -21.49 -16.48 22.07
N PHE A 284 -20.89 -17.65 21.86
CA PHE A 284 -19.52 -17.78 21.40
C PHE A 284 -19.43 -18.84 20.31
N TYR A 285 -18.36 -18.80 19.52
CA TYR A 285 -18.10 -19.72 18.43
C TYR A 285 -16.64 -20.15 18.43
N PHE A 286 -16.37 -21.44 18.28
CA PHE A 286 -15.02 -21.97 18.11
C PHE A 286 -14.48 -21.63 16.72
N ILE A 287 -13.23 -21.17 16.66
CA ILE A 287 -12.53 -20.80 15.42
C ILE A 287 -11.59 -21.92 15.02
N GLU A 288 -10.58 -22.16 15.84
CA GLU A 288 -9.48 -23.09 15.61
C GLU A 288 -8.77 -23.43 16.94
N ALA A 289 -7.95 -24.49 16.90
CA ALA A 289 -7.01 -24.80 17.96
C ALA A 289 -5.59 -24.63 17.40
N ASN A 290 -4.69 -24.06 18.18
CA ASN A 290 -3.28 -23.94 17.84
C ASN A 290 -2.50 -24.92 18.70
N ALA A 291 -1.86 -25.89 18.06
CA ALA A 291 -1.30 -27.05 18.73
C ALA A 291 0.15 -26.84 19.20
N ARG A 292 0.38 -25.67 19.80
CA ARG A 292 1.71 -25.14 20.15
C ARG A 292 1.63 -24.11 21.27
N LEU A 293 2.80 -23.70 21.76
CA LEU A 293 2.93 -22.50 22.58
C LEU A 293 2.54 -21.26 21.74
N GLN A 294 1.79 -20.34 22.34
CA GLN A 294 1.43 -19.07 21.70
C GLN A 294 2.40 -17.95 22.11
N VAL A 295 2.51 -16.90 21.29
CA VAL A 295 3.41 -15.77 21.55
C VAL A 295 3.05 -15.08 22.88
N GLU A 296 1.74 -14.95 23.10
CA GLU A 296 1.02 -14.35 24.22
C GLU A 296 0.84 -15.27 25.44
N HIS A 297 1.50 -16.43 25.48
CA HIS A 297 1.50 -17.30 26.67
C HIS A 297 1.97 -16.57 27.94
N THR A 298 2.78 -15.53 27.77
CA THR A 298 3.40 -14.73 28.84
C THR A 298 2.39 -14.02 29.74
N VAL A 299 1.22 -13.60 29.22
CA VAL A 299 0.16 -13.00 30.07
C VAL A 299 -0.51 -14.06 30.94
N THR A 300 -0.62 -15.29 30.45
CA THR A 300 -1.07 -16.43 31.26
C THR A 300 -0.07 -16.74 32.36
N GLU A 301 1.24 -16.76 32.07
CA GLU A 301 2.28 -16.92 33.08
C GLU A 301 2.21 -15.82 34.15
N ALA A 302 2.00 -14.57 33.74
CA ALA A 302 1.94 -13.44 34.66
C ALA A 302 0.77 -13.54 35.66
N VAL A 303 -0.40 -14.04 35.24
CA VAL A 303 -1.58 -14.15 36.13
C VAL A 303 -1.65 -15.46 36.91
N THR A 304 -1.02 -16.53 36.42
CA THR A 304 -1.01 -17.84 37.09
C THR A 304 0.24 -18.09 37.95
N GLY A 305 1.36 -17.45 37.61
CA GLY A 305 2.67 -17.69 38.22
C GLY A 305 3.35 -18.97 37.73
N LEU A 306 2.83 -19.62 36.68
CA LEU A 306 3.42 -20.82 36.09
C LEU A 306 4.49 -20.46 35.05
N ASP A 307 5.47 -21.34 34.87
CA ASP A 307 6.36 -21.35 33.70
C ASP A 307 5.86 -22.41 32.72
N LEU A 308 5.26 -21.96 31.62
CA LEU A 308 4.63 -22.83 30.63
C LEU A 308 5.66 -23.64 29.84
N VAL A 309 6.84 -23.08 29.57
CA VAL A 309 7.93 -23.81 28.90
C VAL A 309 8.44 -24.93 29.81
N ALA A 310 8.57 -24.66 31.12
CA ALA A 310 9.01 -25.69 32.07
C ALA A 310 8.02 -26.86 32.10
N LEU A 311 6.72 -26.55 32.14
CA LEU A 311 5.67 -27.58 32.09
C LEU A 311 5.69 -28.37 30.78
N GLN A 312 5.96 -27.74 29.62
CA GLN A 312 6.12 -28.47 28.36
C GLN A 312 7.28 -29.47 28.41
N LEU A 313 8.42 -29.07 28.96
CA LEU A 313 9.61 -29.91 29.07
C LEU A 313 9.40 -31.09 30.02
N GLU A 314 8.72 -30.86 31.16
CA GLU A 314 8.40 -31.93 32.11
C GLU A 314 7.38 -32.92 31.53
N ILE A 315 6.35 -32.44 30.82
CA ILE A 315 5.39 -33.33 30.14
C ILE A 315 6.07 -34.13 29.03
N ALA A 316 6.97 -33.51 28.26
CA ALA A 316 7.76 -34.23 27.26
C ALA A 316 8.66 -35.31 27.90
N ASN A 317 9.10 -35.11 29.15
CA ASN A 317 9.80 -36.14 29.92
C ASN A 317 8.89 -37.24 30.50
N GLY A 318 7.57 -37.13 30.33
CA GLY A 318 6.58 -38.08 30.83
C GLY A 318 5.98 -37.75 32.20
N ALA A 319 6.17 -36.54 32.72
CA ALA A 319 5.48 -36.11 33.95
C ALA A 319 3.96 -35.99 33.72
N SER A 320 3.18 -36.48 34.68
CA SER A 320 1.72 -36.33 34.69
C SER A 320 1.28 -34.99 35.26
N LEU A 321 0.07 -34.52 34.91
CA LEU A 321 -0.47 -33.28 35.49
C LEU A 321 -0.60 -33.34 37.02
N SER A 322 -0.81 -34.53 37.58
CA SER A 322 -0.86 -34.75 39.03
C SER A 322 0.51 -34.53 39.70
N GLU A 323 1.60 -34.97 39.08
CA GLU A 323 2.97 -34.75 39.58
C GLU A 323 3.37 -33.27 39.51
N LEU A 324 2.85 -32.56 38.51
CA LEU A 324 3.06 -31.12 38.31
C LEU A 324 2.14 -30.25 39.19
N GLY A 325 1.27 -30.85 40.00
CA GLY A 325 0.34 -30.12 40.88
C GLY A 325 -0.80 -29.39 40.14
N LEU A 326 -1.12 -29.83 38.92
CA LEU A 326 -2.14 -29.25 38.04
C LEU A 326 -3.45 -30.05 38.01
N ASN A 327 -3.70 -30.84 39.04
CA ASN A 327 -4.94 -31.62 39.22
C ASN A 327 -6.14 -30.80 39.67
N GLN A 328 -5.96 -29.49 39.93
CA GLN A 328 -7.02 -28.54 40.28
C GLN A 328 -6.88 -27.28 39.42
N PRO A 329 -7.99 -26.53 39.21
CA PRO A 329 -7.93 -25.26 38.50
C PRO A 329 -6.94 -24.29 39.17
N VAL A 330 -6.01 -23.77 38.38
CA VAL A 330 -4.97 -22.85 38.84
C VAL A 330 -5.61 -21.50 39.18
N PRO A 331 -5.26 -20.82 40.29
CA PRO A 331 -5.80 -19.51 40.60
C PRO A 331 -5.27 -18.43 39.64
N CYS A 332 -6.12 -17.47 39.27
CA CYS A 332 -5.74 -16.28 38.49
C CYS A 332 -5.62 -15.06 39.42
N GLN A 333 -4.53 -14.30 39.30
CA GLN A 333 -4.24 -13.14 40.14
C GLN A 333 -4.13 -11.86 39.30
N GLY A 334 -5.07 -10.94 39.49
CA GLY A 334 -5.05 -9.61 38.85
C GLY A 334 -5.15 -9.66 37.32
N PHE A 335 -4.60 -8.64 36.66
CA PHE A 335 -4.59 -8.52 35.19
C PHE A 335 -3.16 -8.37 34.65
N ALA A 336 -2.91 -8.97 33.50
CA ALA A 336 -1.70 -8.80 32.72
C ALA A 336 -2.05 -8.30 31.31
N ILE A 337 -1.22 -7.38 30.80
CA ILE A 337 -1.30 -6.87 29.43
C ILE A 337 0.06 -7.13 28.77
N GLN A 338 0.06 -7.77 27.62
CA GLN A 338 1.22 -7.84 26.73
C GLN A 338 1.03 -6.87 25.58
N THR A 339 2.11 -6.19 25.20
CA THR A 339 2.18 -5.37 24.00
C THR A 339 3.29 -5.89 23.10
N ARG A 340 2.99 -6.03 21.80
CA ARG A 340 3.95 -6.44 20.77
C ARG A 340 4.63 -5.23 20.16
N ILE A 341 5.92 -5.06 20.47
CA ILE A 341 6.73 -3.98 19.95
C ILE A 341 7.35 -4.46 18.65
N ASN A 342 6.83 -3.91 17.55
CA ASN A 342 7.18 -4.29 16.19
C ASN A 342 8.02 -3.20 15.53
N MET A 343 8.89 -3.62 14.61
CA MET A 343 9.68 -2.77 13.71
C MET A 343 8.80 -2.23 12.57
N GLU A 344 7.80 -1.43 12.93
CA GLU A 344 6.87 -0.81 11.98
C GLU A 344 6.32 0.52 12.52
N THR A 345 5.92 1.42 11.62
CA THR A 345 5.32 2.71 11.98
C THR A 345 4.05 2.96 11.15
N PRO A 346 2.96 3.51 11.73
CA PRO A 346 1.75 3.80 10.98
C PRO A 346 1.93 5.02 10.06
N GLU A 347 1.44 4.91 8.83
CA GLU A 347 1.45 6.00 7.84
C GLU A 347 0.05 6.60 7.65
N LYS A 348 -0.04 7.89 7.27
CA LYS A 348 -1.31 8.61 7.04
C LYS A 348 -2.23 7.96 5.99
N LYS A 349 -1.68 7.07 5.14
CA LYS A 349 -2.39 6.38 4.06
C LYS A 349 -3.05 5.05 4.45
N GLY A 350 -3.12 4.69 5.74
CA GLY A 350 -3.88 3.51 6.17
C GLY A 350 -3.08 2.21 6.30
N PHE A 351 -1.75 2.24 6.24
CA PHE A 351 -0.90 1.05 6.35
C PHE A 351 0.28 1.29 7.30
N PHE A 352 0.94 0.20 7.73
CA PHE A 352 2.17 0.29 8.53
C PHE A 352 3.37 0.05 7.64
N LYS A 353 4.34 0.95 7.74
CA LYS A 353 5.62 0.87 7.04
C LYS A 353 6.60 0.04 7.87
N PRO A 354 7.15 -1.07 7.36
CA PRO A 354 8.24 -1.78 8.02
C PRO A 354 9.46 -0.90 8.20
N THR A 355 10.15 -1.04 9.32
CA THR A 355 11.39 -0.35 9.67
C THR A 355 12.48 -1.36 10.00
N GLY A 356 13.71 -0.90 10.17
CA GLY A 356 14.83 -1.74 10.58
C GLY A 356 16.14 -0.96 10.55
N GLY A 357 17.15 -1.49 11.21
CA GLY A 357 18.47 -0.88 11.31
C GLY A 357 19.27 -1.47 12.47
N THR A 358 20.26 -0.72 12.95
CA THR A 358 21.01 -1.08 14.15
C THR A 358 20.37 -0.42 15.36
N LEU A 359 20.13 -1.20 16.42
CA LEU A 359 19.66 -0.68 17.70
C LEU A 359 20.78 0.13 18.37
N ALA A 360 20.74 1.46 18.25
CA ALA A 360 21.72 2.35 18.90
C ALA A 360 21.53 2.37 20.42
N VAL A 361 20.27 2.45 20.85
CA VAL A 361 19.87 2.36 22.25
C VAL A 361 18.78 1.31 22.37
N PHE A 362 18.90 0.45 23.37
CA PHE A 362 17.88 -0.50 23.73
C PHE A 362 17.80 -0.63 25.25
N GLU A 363 16.89 0.12 25.85
CA GLU A 363 16.66 0.17 27.31
C GLU A 363 15.23 -0.30 27.61
N PRO A 364 15.02 -1.60 27.81
CA PRO A 364 13.70 -2.13 28.18
C PRO A 364 13.29 -1.67 29.58
N PRO A 365 12.00 -1.40 29.81
CA PRO A 365 11.52 -1.00 31.12
C PRO A 365 11.65 -2.17 32.10
N SER A 366 11.87 -1.82 33.37
CA SER A 366 12.03 -2.79 34.46
C SER A 366 11.27 -2.33 35.71
N GLY A 367 11.08 -3.25 36.65
CA GLY A 367 10.42 -2.97 37.92
C GLY A 367 9.39 -4.04 38.30
N PRO A 368 8.73 -3.90 39.46
CA PRO A 368 7.77 -4.89 39.94
C PRO A 368 6.63 -5.10 38.95
N GLY A 369 6.42 -6.33 38.49
CA GLY A 369 5.36 -6.70 37.54
C GLY A 369 5.57 -6.11 36.14
N ILE A 370 6.81 -5.84 35.73
CA ILE A 370 7.18 -5.53 34.35
C ILE A 370 8.16 -6.62 33.90
N ARG A 371 7.84 -7.29 32.81
CA ARG A 371 8.65 -8.33 32.16
C ARG A 371 8.80 -7.98 30.69
N THR A 372 10.00 -8.20 30.14
CA THR A 372 10.29 -7.93 28.74
C THR A 372 10.97 -9.14 28.13
N ASP A 373 10.32 -9.77 27.15
CA ASP A 373 10.86 -10.90 26.40
C ASP A 373 11.32 -10.38 25.03
N THR A 374 12.61 -10.48 24.73
CA THR A 374 13.19 -9.86 23.54
C THR A 374 14.50 -10.54 23.12
N PHE A 375 14.87 -10.37 21.85
CA PHE A 375 16.20 -10.67 21.33
C PHE A 375 17.00 -9.41 20.97
N GLY A 376 16.43 -8.22 21.20
CA GLY A 376 17.08 -6.94 20.96
C GLY A 376 18.15 -6.65 22.01
N TYR A 377 19.26 -6.08 21.56
CA TYR A 377 20.32 -5.53 22.40
C TYR A 377 21.01 -4.37 21.67
N ALA A 378 21.66 -3.47 22.42
CA ALA A 378 22.38 -2.35 21.82
C ALA A 378 23.50 -2.86 20.89
N GLY A 379 23.54 -2.36 19.66
CA GLY A 379 24.43 -2.81 18.59
C GLY A 379 23.88 -3.96 17.73
N TYR A 380 22.71 -4.52 18.06
CA TYR A 380 22.09 -5.54 17.21
C TYR A 380 21.56 -4.95 15.91
N LYS A 381 21.91 -5.57 14.78
CA LYS A 381 21.43 -5.21 13.44
C LYS A 381 20.27 -6.10 13.05
N THR A 382 19.10 -5.50 12.87
CA THR A 382 17.88 -6.23 12.53
C THR A 382 17.87 -6.63 11.05
N SER A 383 17.29 -7.79 10.72
CA SER A 383 17.11 -8.28 9.35
C SER A 383 15.64 -8.25 8.95
N THR A 384 15.35 -7.82 7.73
CA THR A 384 14.00 -7.80 7.15
C THR A 384 13.54 -9.17 6.63
N ARG A 385 14.41 -10.19 6.69
CA ARG A 385 14.09 -11.57 6.29
C ARG A 385 13.28 -12.34 7.35
N TYR A 386 13.07 -11.76 8.53
CA TYR A 386 12.37 -12.37 9.67
C TYR A 386 11.18 -11.50 10.12
N ASP A 387 10.42 -12.01 11.09
CA ASP A 387 9.28 -11.30 11.68
C ASP A 387 9.71 -9.95 12.29
N SER A 388 8.80 -8.98 12.19
CA SER A 388 8.94 -7.61 12.69
C SER A 388 8.87 -7.49 14.21
N LEU A 389 8.39 -8.50 14.93
CA LEU A 389 8.34 -8.50 16.39
C LEU A 389 9.75 -8.38 16.97
N LEU A 390 10.05 -7.28 17.67
CA LEU A 390 11.33 -7.04 18.31
C LEU A 390 11.31 -7.43 19.80
N SER A 391 10.22 -7.07 20.49
CA SER A 391 10.09 -7.26 21.93
C SER A 391 8.62 -7.44 22.32
N LYS A 392 8.39 -8.24 23.35
CA LYS A 392 7.11 -8.32 24.05
C LYS A 392 7.28 -7.63 25.39
N LEU A 393 6.45 -6.63 25.67
CA LEU A 393 6.40 -5.99 26.98
C LEU A 393 5.16 -6.48 27.72
N ILE A 394 5.37 -7.16 28.83
CA ILE A 394 4.34 -7.76 29.67
C ILE A 394 4.26 -6.98 30.98
N VAL A 395 3.07 -6.47 31.30
CA VAL A 395 2.82 -5.71 32.51
C VAL A 395 1.73 -6.38 33.32
N HIS A 396 2.08 -6.78 34.54
CA HIS A 396 1.18 -7.39 35.51
C HIS A 396 0.80 -6.41 36.61
N ALA A 397 -0.49 -6.30 36.87
CA ALA A 397 -1.04 -5.58 38.02
C ALA A 397 -1.81 -6.56 38.91
N ARG A 398 -1.36 -6.70 40.16
CA ARG A 398 -2.05 -7.45 41.22
C ARG A 398 -3.24 -6.66 41.76
N SER A 399 -4.20 -6.35 40.90
CA SER A 399 -5.41 -5.60 41.21
C SER A 399 -6.56 -6.16 40.39
N ASP A 400 -7.76 -6.17 40.97
CA ASP A 400 -9.00 -6.53 40.26
C ASP A 400 -9.52 -5.38 39.38
N ASP A 401 -8.87 -4.21 39.41
CA ASP A 401 -9.16 -3.08 38.54
C ASP A 401 -8.25 -3.12 37.30
N PHE A 402 -8.85 -3.46 36.15
CA PHE A 402 -8.16 -3.50 34.86
C PHE A 402 -7.48 -2.18 34.48
N SER A 403 -8.04 -1.04 34.89
CA SER A 403 -7.46 0.28 34.57
C SER A 403 -6.08 0.50 35.19
N VAL A 404 -5.76 -0.21 36.28
CA VAL A 404 -4.43 -0.19 36.90
C VAL A 404 -3.39 -0.85 36.00
N ALA A 405 -3.73 -1.98 35.37
CA ALA A 405 -2.87 -2.63 34.39
C ALA A 405 -2.63 -1.73 33.16
N THR A 406 -3.68 -1.09 32.65
CA THR A 406 -3.60 -0.16 31.50
C THR A 406 -2.67 1.02 31.79
N LYS A 407 -2.87 1.73 32.90
CA LYS A 407 -2.03 2.88 33.30
C LYS A 407 -0.57 2.48 33.51
N LYS A 408 -0.33 1.32 34.10
CA LYS A 408 1.00 0.78 34.31
C LYS A 408 1.68 0.41 32.98
N THR A 409 0.92 -0.10 32.01
CA THR A 409 1.40 -0.45 30.68
C THR A 409 1.81 0.79 29.89
N ILE A 410 0.97 1.84 29.87
CA ILE A 410 1.31 3.13 29.25
C ILE A 410 2.62 3.67 29.81
N ARG A 411 2.76 3.70 31.13
CA ARG A 411 3.99 4.18 31.78
C ARG A 411 5.22 3.32 31.48
N ALA A 412 5.06 2.01 31.34
CA ALA A 412 6.17 1.13 30.97
C ALA A 412 6.61 1.37 29.52
N LEU A 413 5.67 1.61 28.60
CA LEU A 413 5.97 1.98 27.21
C LEU A 413 6.65 3.35 27.10
N GLU A 414 6.24 4.34 27.89
CA GLU A 414 6.90 5.66 27.95
C GLU A 414 8.36 5.58 28.40
N HIS A 415 8.72 4.58 29.20
CA HIS A 415 10.10 4.34 29.65
C HIS A 415 10.89 3.38 28.76
N PHE A 416 10.27 2.76 27.74
CA PHE A 416 10.97 1.88 26.82
C PHE A 416 11.71 2.71 25.78
N ARG A 417 13.02 2.91 25.98
CA ARG A 417 13.85 3.67 25.03
C ARG A 417 14.44 2.74 23.98
N ILE A 418 14.01 2.94 22.73
CA ILE A 418 14.55 2.25 21.54
C ILE A 418 14.95 3.34 20.54
N GLU A 419 16.22 3.37 20.17
CA GLU A 419 16.77 4.33 19.19
C GLU A 419 17.54 3.59 18.09
N GLY A 420 17.60 4.20 16.90
CA GLY A 420 18.21 3.63 15.70
C GLY A 420 17.22 3.54 14.54
N PHE A 421 15.98 3.13 14.80
CA PHE A 421 14.88 3.13 13.84
C PHE A 421 13.53 3.24 14.57
N ALA A 422 12.47 3.63 13.85
CA ALA A 422 11.14 3.81 14.43
C ALA A 422 10.45 2.48 14.73
N VAL A 423 9.68 2.42 15.82
CA VAL A 423 8.87 1.26 16.25
C VAL A 423 7.42 1.68 16.52
N ASN A 424 6.52 0.72 16.73
CA ASN A 424 5.09 0.97 16.91
C ASN A 424 4.67 1.46 18.32
N ILE A 425 5.61 1.76 19.23
CA ILE A 425 5.32 2.23 20.61
C ILE A 425 4.35 3.43 20.66
N PRO A 426 4.51 4.50 19.84
CA PRO A 426 3.57 5.62 19.86
C PRO A 426 2.14 5.20 19.53
N PHE A 427 1.97 4.23 18.62
CA PHE A 427 0.67 3.68 18.25
C PHE A 427 0.06 2.84 19.39
N LEU A 428 0.86 2.02 20.05
CA LEU A 428 0.42 1.24 21.22
C LEU A 428 -0.06 2.15 22.35
N ASN A 429 0.67 3.25 22.62
CA ASN A 429 0.26 4.25 23.62
C ASN A 429 -1.05 4.95 23.23
N ALA A 430 -1.23 5.31 21.95
CA ALA A 430 -2.48 5.91 21.47
C ALA A 430 -3.68 4.97 21.68
N LEU A 431 -3.53 3.67 21.38
CA LEU A 431 -4.59 2.67 21.56
C LEU A 431 -4.89 2.41 23.04
N LEU A 432 -3.88 2.26 23.90
CA LEU A 432 -4.06 2.05 25.34
C LEU A 432 -4.71 3.24 26.04
N SER A 433 -4.55 4.44 25.48
CA SER A 433 -5.08 5.68 26.04
C SER A 433 -6.55 5.94 25.70
N THR A 434 -7.21 5.09 24.92
CA THR A 434 -8.63 5.25 24.60
C THR A 434 -9.53 4.83 25.76
N ASP A 435 -10.66 5.51 25.92
CA ASP A 435 -11.67 5.15 26.91
C ASP A 435 -12.25 3.74 26.67
N ASP A 436 -12.36 3.32 25.40
CA ASP A 436 -12.83 1.98 25.05
C ASP A 436 -11.85 0.89 25.49
N PHE A 437 -10.54 1.13 25.38
CA PHE A 437 -9.55 0.20 25.89
C PHE A 437 -9.66 0.10 27.41
N ALA A 438 -9.69 1.23 28.12
CA ALA A 438 -9.81 1.25 29.59
C ALA A 438 -11.07 0.54 30.11
N GLN A 439 -12.17 0.53 29.33
CA GLN A 439 -13.42 -0.15 29.65
C GLN A 439 -13.52 -1.59 29.09
N GLY A 440 -12.47 -2.11 28.43
CA GLY A 440 -12.48 -3.45 27.85
C GLY A 440 -13.51 -3.63 26.71
N ARG A 441 -13.79 -2.58 25.94
CA ARG A 441 -14.75 -2.55 24.83
C ARG A 441 -14.10 -2.71 23.44
N ILE A 442 -12.93 -3.37 23.40
CA ILE A 442 -12.18 -3.57 22.16
C ILE A 442 -12.75 -4.78 21.39
N THR A 443 -12.97 -4.61 20.10
CA THR A 443 -13.40 -5.66 19.16
C THR A 443 -12.31 -5.94 18.12
N THR A 444 -12.40 -7.06 17.42
CA THR A 444 -11.46 -7.46 16.36
C THR A 444 -11.34 -6.47 15.20
N ARG A 445 -12.32 -5.57 15.02
CA ARG A 445 -12.35 -4.53 13.99
C ARG A 445 -12.03 -3.12 14.53
N TYR A 446 -11.79 -2.97 15.83
CA TYR A 446 -11.65 -1.65 16.48
C TYR A 446 -10.54 -0.81 15.84
N ILE A 447 -9.37 -1.40 15.60
CA ILE A 447 -8.23 -0.67 15.02
C ILE A 447 -8.52 -0.20 13.60
N GLU A 448 -9.19 -1.02 12.79
CA GLU A 448 -9.55 -0.68 11.41
C GLU A 448 -10.60 0.45 11.38
N GLN A 449 -11.59 0.39 12.29
CA GLN A 449 -12.66 1.39 12.41
C GLN A 449 -12.15 2.74 12.93
N HIS A 450 -11.14 2.74 13.81
CA HIS A 450 -10.61 3.93 14.46
C HIS A 450 -9.22 4.35 13.97
N PHE A 451 -8.75 3.80 12.84
CA PHE A 451 -7.36 3.94 12.38
C PHE A 451 -6.91 5.40 12.26
N ALA A 452 -7.69 6.24 11.56
CA ALA A 452 -7.34 7.64 11.32
C ALA A 452 -7.13 8.43 12.62
N SER A 453 -8.02 8.25 13.61
CA SER A 453 -7.95 8.91 14.92
C SER A 453 -6.74 8.42 15.74
N LEU A 454 -6.48 7.11 15.71
CA LEU A 454 -5.33 6.52 16.40
C LEU A 454 -4.00 7.02 15.80
N VAL A 455 -3.90 7.15 14.47
CA VAL A 455 -2.70 7.67 13.80
C VAL A 455 -2.51 9.16 14.06
N GLU A 456 -3.58 9.96 14.06
CA GLU A 456 -3.50 11.38 14.39
C GLU A 456 -2.98 11.61 15.82
N THR A 457 -3.37 10.75 16.75
CA THR A 457 -2.92 10.78 18.15
C THR A 457 -1.49 10.26 18.31
N ALA A 458 -1.12 9.22 17.53
CA ALA A 458 0.20 8.58 17.58
C ALA A 458 1.29 9.42 16.92
N LEU A 459 0.95 10.20 15.89
CA LEU A 459 1.88 11.14 15.28
C LEU A 459 2.13 12.31 16.24
N PRO A 460 3.39 12.66 16.52
CA PRO A 460 3.66 13.85 17.31
C PRO A 460 2.99 15.04 16.65
N LYS A 461 2.20 15.81 17.42
CA LYS A 461 1.81 17.16 17.01
C LYS A 461 3.11 17.88 16.71
N LEU A 462 3.34 18.21 15.43
CA LEU A 462 4.25 19.27 15.04
C LEU A 462 3.68 20.56 15.65
N GLU A 463 3.89 20.75 16.95
CA GLU A 463 3.91 22.09 17.50
C GLU A 463 4.99 22.81 16.70
N SER A 464 4.56 23.77 15.90
CA SER A 464 5.46 24.74 15.31
C SER A 464 6.06 25.54 16.47
N GLU A 465 7.07 24.99 17.13
CA GLU A 465 8.05 25.79 17.85
C GLU A 465 8.80 26.58 16.77
N LYS A 466 8.21 27.70 16.37
CA LYS A 466 8.96 28.82 15.82
C LYS A 466 9.97 29.20 16.89
N ALA A 467 11.15 28.60 16.81
CA ALA A 467 12.34 29.07 17.49
C ALA A 467 12.48 30.56 17.17
N ARG A 468 12.14 31.41 18.14
CA ARG A 468 12.44 32.84 18.05
C ARG A 468 13.96 32.94 18.06
N GLN A 469 14.53 33.34 16.93
CA GLN A 469 15.93 33.77 16.86
C GLN A 469 16.12 34.96 17.82
N GLY A 470 16.63 34.68 19.01
CA GLY A 470 17.24 35.66 19.89
C GLY A 470 18.68 35.88 19.46
N LEU A 471 19.06 37.15 19.31
CA LEU A 471 20.43 37.61 19.07
C LEU A 471 21.33 37.32 20.28
N ALA A 472 21.76 36.06 20.44
CA ALA A 472 22.94 35.58 21.15
C ALA A 472 22.85 34.06 21.15
N GLY A 473 23.68 33.39 20.34
CA GLY A 473 23.61 31.95 20.12
C GLY A 473 23.79 31.14 21.41
N THR A 474 22.74 30.44 21.83
CA THR A 474 22.80 29.19 22.61
C THR A 474 21.40 28.54 22.61
N GLN A 475 21.32 27.26 22.24
CA GLN A 475 20.08 26.47 22.28
C GLN A 475 19.86 25.97 23.71
N LEU A 476 18.68 26.24 24.29
CA LEU A 476 18.27 25.74 25.59
C LEU A 476 17.08 24.79 25.39
N ASN A 477 17.25 23.52 25.79
CA ASN A 477 16.16 22.55 25.82
C ASN A 477 15.39 22.70 27.14
N THR A 478 14.14 23.14 27.07
CA THR A 478 13.30 23.54 28.22
C THR A 478 12.68 22.38 29.01
N LYS A 479 13.14 21.14 28.85
CA LYS A 479 12.62 19.96 29.57
C LYS A 479 13.51 19.41 30.69
N ASP A 480 14.63 20.05 31.01
CA ASP A 480 15.48 19.64 32.13
C ASP A 480 15.41 20.62 33.32
N PRO A 481 14.70 20.29 34.41
CA PRO A 481 14.64 21.11 35.62
C PRO A 481 15.94 21.13 36.45
N LEU A 482 17.00 20.43 36.02
CA LEU A 482 18.31 20.38 36.69
C LEU A 482 19.44 21.08 35.92
N ALA A 483 19.18 21.66 34.75
CA ALA A 483 20.19 22.33 33.91
C ALA A 483 20.87 23.55 34.57
N VAL A 484 20.36 24.04 35.71
CA VAL A 484 20.91 25.19 36.43
C VAL A 484 22.06 24.82 37.39
N LEU A 485 22.26 23.53 37.73
CA LEU A 485 23.22 23.13 38.76
C LEU A 485 24.60 22.67 38.23
N THR A 486 24.80 22.59 36.92
CA THR A 486 26.05 22.07 36.33
C THR A 486 27.06 23.15 35.93
N LEU A 487 26.75 24.43 36.16
CA LEU A 487 27.65 25.55 35.84
C LEU A 487 28.32 26.09 37.12
N GLY A 488 29.41 25.45 37.55
CA GLY A 488 30.11 25.95 38.73
C GLY A 488 31.40 25.27 39.19
N LYS A 489 31.96 24.29 38.46
CA LYS A 489 33.34 23.81 38.74
C LYS A 489 34.09 23.51 37.45
N SER A 490 35.18 24.24 37.27
CA SER A 490 36.12 24.16 36.17
C SER A 490 37.12 22.99 36.33
N ASP A 491 37.63 22.59 35.17
CA ASP A 491 38.89 21.90 34.88
C ASP A 491 38.97 20.38 35.11
N ALA A 492 38.62 19.63 34.05
CA ALA A 492 39.53 18.68 33.38
C ALA A 492 38.86 18.06 32.14
N THR A 493 39.45 18.34 30.97
CA THR A 493 39.57 17.49 29.76
C THR A 493 38.35 16.75 29.19
N GLY A 494 37.94 17.15 27.98
CA GLY A 494 37.21 16.29 27.03
C GLY A 494 36.05 17.00 26.34
N THR A 495 36.28 17.49 25.11
CA THR A 495 35.29 18.07 24.21
C THR A 495 34.13 17.10 23.92
N ILE A 496 32.91 17.52 24.24
CA ILE A 496 31.65 16.85 23.86
C ILE A 496 31.14 17.58 22.61
N ASN A 497 31.19 16.93 21.45
CA ASN A 497 30.56 17.41 20.22
C ASN A 497 29.10 16.91 20.19
N ASP A 498 28.16 17.85 20.15
CA ASP A 498 26.77 17.60 19.78
C ASP A 498 26.68 17.33 18.28
N MET A 499 26.42 16.07 17.91
CA MET A 499 25.84 15.68 16.62
C MET A 499 24.82 14.54 16.86
N PRO A 500 23.72 14.46 16.10
CA PRO A 500 22.87 13.27 16.10
C PRO A 500 23.69 12.11 15.51
N VAL A 501 24.02 11.12 16.34
CA VAL A 501 24.76 9.94 15.89
C VAL A 501 23.80 9.00 15.15
N THR A 502 23.65 9.22 13.84
CA THR A 502 23.27 8.19 12.88
C THR A 502 24.47 7.29 12.63
N LEU A 503 24.57 6.16 13.34
CA LEU A 503 25.59 5.15 13.03
C LEU A 503 25.20 4.38 11.78
N GLY A 504 25.65 4.93 10.66
CA GLY A 504 25.63 4.36 9.33
C GLY A 504 26.34 5.19 8.26
N ALA A 505 26.93 6.35 8.59
CA ALA A 505 27.58 7.22 7.59
C ALA A 505 28.98 7.76 7.97
N ASP A 506 29.47 7.58 9.21
CA ASP A 506 30.77 8.15 9.62
C ASP A 506 31.85 7.07 9.69
N ILE A 507 32.27 6.56 8.53
CA ILE A 507 33.66 6.12 8.38
C ILE A 507 34.39 7.34 7.84
N ASP A 508 35.19 8.01 8.68
CA ASP A 508 36.09 9.06 8.19
C ASP A 508 37.16 8.38 7.32
N GLY A 509 37.05 8.59 6.02
CA GLY A 509 38.06 8.18 5.06
C GLY A 509 39.39 8.88 5.33
N PRO A 510 40.52 8.32 4.85
CA PRO A 510 41.80 9.00 4.87
C PRO A 510 41.71 10.43 4.29
N GLU A 511 42.38 11.42 4.90
CA GLU A 511 42.36 12.82 4.47
C GLU A 511 42.62 12.96 2.96
N GLY A 512 41.69 13.58 2.23
CA GLY A 512 41.78 13.78 0.78
C GLY A 512 41.14 12.68 -0.09
N CYS A 513 40.35 11.77 0.50
CA CYS A 513 39.62 10.73 -0.23
C CYS A 513 38.12 11.04 -0.39
N VAL A 514 37.53 10.60 -1.50
CA VAL A 514 36.09 10.68 -1.82
C VAL A 514 35.44 9.32 -1.52
N SER A 515 34.35 9.31 -0.76
CA SER A 515 33.59 8.09 -0.43
C SER A 515 32.60 7.71 -1.54
N LEU A 516 32.54 6.44 -1.91
CA LEU A 516 31.43 5.86 -2.67
C LEU A 516 30.44 5.22 -1.68
N ALA A 517 29.28 5.84 -1.50
CA ALA A 517 28.26 5.41 -0.55
C ALA A 517 27.11 4.62 -1.21
N ALA A 518 26.48 3.75 -0.44
CA ALA A 518 25.31 2.97 -0.85
C ALA A 518 24.11 3.90 -1.12
N PRO A 519 23.52 3.93 -2.33
CA PRO A 519 22.42 4.84 -2.64
C PRO A 519 21.08 4.43 -2.02
N LEU A 520 20.99 3.20 -1.51
CA LEU A 520 19.79 2.59 -0.94
C LEU A 520 20.19 1.34 -0.16
N GLN A 521 19.31 0.88 0.73
CA GLN A 521 19.55 -0.32 1.53
C GLN A 521 19.50 -1.59 0.67
N GLY A 522 20.53 -2.43 0.74
CA GLY A 522 20.67 -3.65 -0.05
C GLY A 522 21.76 -4.59 0.47
N THR A 523 22.06 -5.67 -0.26
CA THR A 523 23.14 -6.61 0.03
C THR A 523 24.19 -6.51 -1.06
N VAL A 524 25.46 -6.29 -0.73
CA VAL A 524 26.55 -6.31 -1.71
C VAL A 524 26.65 -7.72 -2.29
N ILE A 525 26.55 -7.86 -3.60
CA ILE A 525 26.69 -9.13 -4.32
C ILE A 525 28.16 -9.33 -4.70
N GLU A 526 28.80 -8.28 -5.21
CA GLU A 526 30.15 -8.36 -5.77
C GLU A 526 30.89 -7.03 -5.62
N VAL A 527 32.19 -7.09 -5.32
CA VAL A 527 33.13 -5.95 -5.34
C VAL A 527 34.25 -6.31 -6.31
N THR A 528 34.43 -5.53 -7.37
CA THR A 528 35.31 -5.85 -8.51
C THR A 528 36.72 -5.23 -8.41
N VAL A 529 37.01 -4.48 -7.34
CA VAL A 529 38.30 -3.79 -7.12
C VAL A 529 38.89 -4.15 -5.75
N SER A 530 40.20 -4.02 -5.61
CA SER A 530 40.95 -4.20 -4.37
C SER A 530 41.57 -2.88 -3.87
N GLU A 531 41.96 -2.83 -2.60
CA GLU A 531 42.74 -1.70 -2.07
C GLU A 531 44.08 -1.56 -2.81
N GLY A 532 44.43 -0.35 -3.22
CA GLY A 532 45.57 -0.01 -4.07
C GLY A 532 45.29 -0.02 -5.57
N ASP A 533 44.08 -0.43 -6.00
CA ASP A 533 43.72 -0.41 -7.42
C ASP A 533 43.40 1.01 -7.90
N THR A 534 43.92 1.38 -9.07
CA THR A 534 43.53 2.62 -9.74
C THR A 534 42.20 2.44 -10.46
N VAL A 535 41.20 3.22 -10.06
CA VAL A 535 39.85 3.25 -10.66
C VAL A 535 39.63 4.55 -11.43
N ARG A 536 38.85 4.47 -12.51
CA ARG A 536 38.45 5.65 -13.29
C ARG A 536 37.03 6.06 -12.97
N GLN A 537 36.74 7.36 -13.02
CA GLN A 537 35.38 7.87 -12.89
C GLN A 537 34.44 7.13 -13.87
N GLY A 538 33.34 6.59 -13.34
CA GLY A 538 32.35 5.82 -14.11
C GLY A 538 32.65 4.33 -14.29
N GLN A 539 33.82 3.82 -13.85
CA GLN A 539 34.10 2.39 -13.81
C GLN A 539 33.17 1.69 -12.82
N GLU A 540 32.67 0.51 -13.18
CA GLU A 540 31.81 -0.32 -12.32
C GLU A 540 32.65 -1.00 -11.25
N ILE A 541 32.29 -0.78 -9.98
CA ILE A 541 33.11 -1.22 -8.85
C ILE A 541 32.36 -2.19 -7.93
N ILE A 542 31.05 -2.03 -7.76
CA ILE A 542 30.25 -2.84 -6.82
C ILE A 542 28.90 -3.19 -7.46
N VAL A 543 28.39 -4.39 -7.19
CA VAL A 543 27.00 -4.79 -7.48
C VAL A 543 26.29 -5.07 -6.16
N MET A 544 25.06 -4.58 -6.00
CA MET A 544 24.25 -4.72 -4.78
C MET A 544 22.82 -5.18 -5.11
N ASP A 545 22.27 -6.18 -4.40
CA ASP A 545 20.86 -6.57 -4.47
C ASP A 545 20.02 -5.74 -3.51
N ALA A 546 19.02 -5.04 -4.03
CA ALA A 546 18.01 -4.38 -3.22
C ALA A 546 16.63 -4.59 -3.84
N MET A 547 15.64 -4.94 -3.01
CA MET A 547 14.27 -5.17 -3.45
C MET A 547 14.14 -6.18 -4.62
N LYS A 548 14.99 -7.23 -4.65
CA LYS A 548 15.05 -8.25 -5.72
C LYS A 548 15.57 -7.72 -7.06
N MET A 549 16.38 -6.66 -7.04
CA MET A 549 16.95 -6.00 -8.21
C MET A 549 18.44 -5.73 -7.96
N GLU A 550 19.29 -5.99 -8.95
CA GLU A 550 20.72 -5.68 -8.88
C GLU A 550 20.99 -4.20 -9.22
N HIS A 551 21.82 -3.55 -8.41
CA HIS A 551 22.23 -2.16 -8.49
C HIS A 551 23.75 -2.10 -8.66
N VAL A 552 24.22 -1.61 -9.80
CA VAL A 552 25.65 -1.43 -10.08
C VAL A 552 26.10 -0.03 -9.64
N LEU A 553 27.11 0.04 -8.76
CA LEU A 553 27.71 1.28 -8.27
C LEU A 553 29.01 1.57 -9.01
N LYS A 554 29.17 2.83 -9.42
CA LYS A 554 30.28 3.32 -10.26
C LYS A 554 31.19 4.28 -9.51
N ALA A 555 32.46 4.34 -9.89
CA ALA A 555 33.43 5.25 -9.28
C ALA A 555 33.01 6.73 -9.46
N PRO A 556 32.90 7.53 -8.38
CA PRO A 556 32.53 8.94 -8.48
C PRO A 556 33.68 9.82 -9.02
N VAL A 557 34.94 9.42 -8.80
CA VAL A 557 36.16 10.12 -9.22
C VAL A 557 37.20 9.14 -9.74
N SER A 558 38.19 9.64 -10.50
CA SER A 558 39.37 8.86 -10.89
C SER A 558 40.43 8.94 -9.79
N GLY A 559 41.05 7.82 -9.45
CA GLY A 559 41.98 7.79 -8.34
C GLY A 559 42.35 6.38 -7.90
N GLU A 560 43.00 6.27 -6.75
CA GLU A 560 43.39 5.00 -6.14
C GLU A 560 42.40 4.61 -5.05
N VAL A 561 41.91 3.37 -5.05
CA VAL A 561 41.06 2.84 -3.97
C VAL A 561 41.91 2.68 -2.73
N VAL A 562 41.71 3.53 -1.73
CA VAL A 562 42.56 3.54 -0.52
C VAL A 562 42.03 2.59 0.54
N MET A 563 40.71 2.39 0.59
CA MET A 563 40.07 1.58 1.62
C MET A 563 38.75 1.03 1.11
N ILE A 564 38.49 -0.26 1.35
CA ILE A 564 37.21 -0.92 1.09
C ILE A 564 36.60 -1.31 2.45
N THR A 565 35.35 -0.94 2.67
CA THR A 565 34.66 -1.05 3.96
C THR A 565 33.49 -2.03 3.96
N ALA A 566 33.17 -2.64 2.82
CA ALA A 566 32.21 -3.74 2.73
C ALA A 566 32.70 -4.84 1.78
N GLU A 567 32.35 -6.08 2.09
CA GLU A 567 32.67 -7.27 1.29
C GLU A 567 31.41 -7.83 0.60
N ALA A 568 31.60 -8.72 -0.38
CA ALA A 568 30.49 -9.45 -1.00
C ALA A 568 29.74 -10.29 0.05
N GLY A 569 28.42 -10.14 0.11
CA GLY A 569 27.54 -10.73 1.12
C GLY A 569 27.06 -9.75 2.19
N ASP A 570 27.69 -8.57 2.32
CA ASP A 570 27.34 -7.62 3.37
C ASP A 570 26.02 -6.88 3.08
N ALA A 571 25.10 -6.92 4.04
CA ALA A 571 23.91 -6.08 4.01
C ALA A 571 24.28 -4.64 4.40
N ILE A 572 24.11 -3.68 3.51
CA ILE A 572 24.46 -2.26 3.73
C ILE A 572 23.21 -1.38 3.73
N VAL A 573 23.22 -0.34 4.56
CA VAL A 573 22.13 0.63 4.68
C VAL A 573 22.38 1.80 3.74
N GLU A 574 21.32 2.56 3.43
CA GLU A 574 21.43 3.79 2.65
C GLU A 574 22.46 4.75 3.28
N ASN A 575 23.32 5.33 2.43
CA ASN A 575 24.46 6.20 2.76
C ASN A 575 25.66 5.53 3.46
N TYR A 576 25.72 4.20 3.54
CA TYR A 576 26.91 3.53 4.06
C TYR A 576 28.10 3.70 3.09
N PRO A 577 29.26 4.26 3.51
CA PRO A 577 30.43 4.35 2.66
C PRO A 577 30.98 2.93 2.42
N ILE A 578 31.08 2.51 1.16
CA ILE A 578 31.51 1.16 0.76
C ILE A 578 33.00 1.11 0.40
N LEU A 579 33.52 2.21 -0.16
CA LEU A 579 34.96 2.38 -0.42
C LEU A 579 35.34 3.85 -0.50
N PHE A 580 36.63 4.13 -0.34
CA PHE A 580 37.24 5.46 -0.41
C PHE A 580 38.27 5.53 -1.54
N ILE A 581 38.21 6.58 -2.33
CA ILE A 581 39.11 6.81 -3.47
C ILE A 581 39.92 8.08 -3.23
N SER A 582 41.25 8.00 -3.27
CA SER A 582 42.13 9.18 -3.29
C SER A 582 42.21 9.71 -4.71
N GLU A 583 41.76 10.94 -4.93
CA GLU A 583 41.74 11.56 -6.24
C GLU A 583 43.17 11.71 -6.79
N GLN A 584 43.44 11.07 -7.94
CA GLN A 584 44.71 11.15 -8.66
C GLN A 584 44.46 11.28 -10.16
N ASP A 585 45.33 12.01 -10.85
CA ASP A 585 45.24 12.23 -12.30
C ASP A 585 45.78 10.99 -13.04
N VAL A 586 44.92 9.99 -13.23
CA VAL A 586 45.27 8.73 -13.90
C VAL A 586 45.26 8.94 -15.41
N GLY A 587 46.47 9.07 -16.00
CA GLY A 587 46.66 9.29 -17.44
C GLY A 587 45.99 8.25 -18.34
N ALA A 588 45.58 8.70 -19.53
CA ALA A 588 44.87 7.93 -20.55
C ALA A 588 45.72 6.78 -21.14
N GLY A 589 45.77 5.66 -20.42
CA GLY A 589 46.25 4.36 -20.91
C GLY A 589 45.11 3.49 -21.43
N GLU A 590 45.37 2.76 -22.51
CA GLU A 590 44.42 1.94 -23.28
C GLU A 590 43.42 1.17 -22.40
N VAL A 591 42.14 1.41 -22.66
CA VAL A 591 41.01 0.72 -22.05
C VAL A 591 41.17 -0.77 -22.33
N ALA A 592 41.31 -1.58 -21.28
CA ALA A 592 41.11 -3.03 -21.40
C ALA A 592 39.77 -3.23 -22.09
N GLU A 593 39.76 -3.90 -23.25
CA GLU A 593 38.60 -4.09 -24.12
C GLU A 593 37.36 -4.38 -23.27
N VAL A 594 36.56 -3.33 -23.03
CA VAL A 594 35.14 -3.48 -22.79
C VAL A 594 34.72 -4.33 -23.97
N GLN A 595 34.31 -5.59 -23.72
CA GLN A 595 33.62 -6.35 -24.76
C GLN A 595 32.59 -5.39 -25.29
N ALA A 596 32.81 -4.90 -26.52
CA ALA A 596 31.99 -3.86 -27.08
C ALA A 596 30.59 -4.47 -27.09
N VAL A 597 29.75 -4.01 -26.16
CA VAL A 597 28.36 -4.42 -26.11
C VAL A 597 27.85 -3.99 -27.45
N ASP A 598 27.56 -4.97 -28.30
CA ASP A 598 27.01 -4.71 -29.61
C ASP A 598 25.68 -4.01 -29.37
N LEU A 599 25.67 -2.69 -29.45
CA LEU A 599 24.47 -1.88 -29.24
C LEU A 599 23.42 -2.17 -30.33
N ASP A 600 23.84 -2.77 -31.45
CA ASP A 600 22.97 -3.25 -32.51
C ASP A 600 22.41 -4.65 -32.21
N HIS A 601 22.93 -5.36 -31.20
CA HIS A 601 22.37 -6.63 -30.73
C HIS A 601 21.11 -6.40 -29.89
N ILE A 602 19.96 -6.51 -30.56
CA ILE A 602 18.67 -6.50 -29.90
C ILE A 602 18.42 -7.86 -29.24
N ARG A 603 18.33 -7.88 -27.91
CA ARG A 603 17.99 -9.08 -27.14
C ARG A 603 16.62 -9.65 -27.56
N PRO A 604 16.40 -10.98 -27.51
CA PRO A 604 15.13 -11.58 -27.92
C PRO A 604 13.89 -11.05 -27.18
N ASP A 605 14.01 -10.78 -25.89
CA ASP A 605 12.95 -10.21 -25.04
C ASP A 605 12.61 -8.76 -25.43
N LEU A 606 13.64 -7.94 -25.66
CA LEU A 606 13.50 -6.56 -26.15
C LEU A 606 12.91 -6.55 -27.56
N GLN A 607 13.35 -7.46 -28.43
CA GLN A 607 12.80 -7.60 -29.78
C GLN A 607 11.31 -7.93 -29.75
N GLU A 608 10.88 -8.79 -28.82
CA GLU A 608 9.46 -9.08 -28.61
C GLU A 608 8.70 -7.85 -28.10
N ALA A 609 9.25 -7.11 -27.14
CA ALA A 609 8.64 -5.88 -26.64
C ALA A 609 8.50 -4.83 -27.75
N ILE A 610 9.56 -4.60 -28.55
CA ILE A 610 9.56 -3.71 -29.72
C ILE A 610 8.47 -4.14 -30.70
N LYS A 611 8.40 -5.44 -31.03
CA LYS A 611 7.37 -5.97 -31.94
C LYS A 611 5.95 -5.71 -31.41
N ARG A 612 5.70 -5.95 -30.12
CA ARG A 612 4.38 -5.75 -29.50
C ARG A 612 3.99 -4.27 -29.45
N HIS A 613 4.94 -3.39 -29.12
CA HIS A 613 4.73 -1.95 -29.19
C HIS A 613 4.66 -1.42 -30.63
N GLY A 614 5.13 -2.19 -31.62
CA GLY A 614 4.99 -1.85 -33.03
C GLY A 614 3.53 -1.78 -33.49
N TYR A 615 2.67 -2.70 -33.04
CA TYR A 615 1.27 -2.78 -33.50
C TYR A 615 0.43 -1.53 -33.23
N LYS A 616 0.80 -0.71 -32.25
CA LYS A 616 0.09 0.52 -31.91
C LYS A 616 0.56 1.74 -32.72
N LEU A 617 1.71 1.66 -33.39
CA LEU A 617 2.30 2.77 -34.16
C LEU A 617 1.64 2.91 -35.53
N ASP A 618 1.48 4.15 -35.99
CA ASP A 618 0.81 4.44 -37.26
C ASP A 618 1.56 3.84 -38.46
N GLU A 619 2.90 3.82 -38.42
CA GLU A 619 3.78 3.22 -39.43
C GLU A 619 3.55 1.71 -39.64
N ASN A 620 2.96 1.02 -38.66
CA ASN A 620 2.65 -0.40 -38.74
C ASN A 620 1.15 -0.64 -39.01
N ARG A 621 0.38 0.42 -39.32
CA ARG A 621 -1.09 0.40 -39.46
C ARG A 621 -1.56 1.05 -40.78
N ASP A 622 -0.80 0.92 -41.85
CA ASP A 622 -1.04 1.57 -43.15
C ASP A 622 -2.51 1.58 -43.62
N LYS A 623 -3.18 0.42 -43.58
CA LYS A 623 -4.58 0.29 -44.03
C LYS A 623 -5.55 1.14 -43.19
N ALA A 624 -5.33 1.21 -41.88
CA ALA A 624 -6.17 1.97 -40.97
C ALA A 624 -5.92 3.47 -41.13
N VAL A 625 -4.64 3.85 -41.23
CA VAL A 625 -4.22 5.24 -41.47
C VAL A 625 -4.75 5.74 -42.81
N GLU A 626 -4.62 4.97 -43.90
CA GLU A 626 -5.16 5.37 -45.21
C GLU A 626 -6.68 5.58 -45.17
N LYS A 627 -7.41 4.72 -44.43
CA LYS A 627 -8.86 4.88 -44.23
C LYS A 627 -9.20 6.15 -43.44
N ARG A 628 -8.41 6.49 -42.41
CA ARG A 628 -8.58 7.72 -41.63
C ARG A 628 -8.27 8.96 -42.47
N ARG A 629 -7.21 8.95 -43.27
CA ARG A 629 -6.88 10.06 -44.17
C ARG A 629 -7.97 10.34 -45.21
N LYS A 630 -8.69 9.31 -45.68
CA LYS A 630 -9.81 9.48 -46.61
C LYS A 630 -10.97 10.28 -46.01
N THR A 631 -11.11 10.33 -44.69
CA THR A 631 -12.11 11.18 -44.03
C THR A 631 -11.59 12.61 -43.79
N GLY A 632 -10.35 12.92 -44.18
CA GLY A 632 -9.73 14.24 -43.95
C GLY A 632 -9.25 14.47 -42.52
N HIS A 633 -9.30 13.44 -41.67
CA HIS A 633 -8.94 13.54 -40.26
C HIS A 633 -7.52 13.03 -40.00
N ARG A 634 -6.90 13.51 -38.91
CA ARG A 634 -5.63 13.08 -38.35
C ARG A 634 -5.78 11.78 -37.57
N THR A 635 -4.65 11.12 -37.31
CA THR A 635 -4.63 9.97 -36.41
C THR A 635 -4.58 10.44 -34.95
N VAL A 636 -4.91 9.52 -34.05
CA VAL A 636 -4.84 9.74 -32.60
C VAL A 636 -3.43 10.16 -32.15
N ARG A 637 -2.39 9.58 -32.76
CA ARG A 637 -0.98 9.83 -32.38
C ARG A 637 -0.48 11.15 -32.92
N GLU A 638 -0.91 11.55 -34.11
CA GLU A 638 -0.62 12.88 -34.64
C GLU A 638 -1.15 13.97 -33.73
N ASN A 639 -2.40 13.84 -33.27
CA ASN A 639 -3.00 14.82 -32.38
C ASN A 639 -2.30 14.86 -31.01
N ILE A 640 -1.96 13.70 -30.43
CA ILE A 640 -1.23 13.64 -29.15
C ILE A 640 0.19 14.22 -29.29
N ASN A 641 0.90 13.90 -30.38
CA ASN A 641 2.23 14.44 -30.63
C ASN A 641 2.22 15.94 -30.93
N ASP A 642 1.12 16.47 -31.48
CA ASP A 642 0.95 17.91 -31.66
C ASP A 642 0.60 18.58 -30.33
N ILE A 643 -0.18 17.94 -29.43
CA ILE A 643 -0.51 18.48 -28.10
C ILE A 643 0.70 18.48 -27.16
N CYS A 644 1.35 17.33 -27.01
CA CYS A 644 2.45 17.16 -26.06
C CYS A 644 3.74 17.75 -26.62
N ASP A 645 4.60 18.26 -25.73
CA ASP A 645 5.95 18.64 -26.09
C ASP A 645 6.74 17.39 -26.54
N PRO A 646 7.71 17.53 -27.48
CA PRO A 646 8.45 16.41 -28.04
C PRO A 646 9.07 15.52 -26.95
N ASP A 647 8.95 14.20 -27.12
CA ASP A 647 9.51 13.17 -26.24
C ASP A 647 9.03 13.20 -24.77
N THR A 648 7.95 13.92 -24.46
CA THR A 648 7.41 14.00 -23.08
C THR A 648 6.25 13.05 -22.79
N PHE A 649 5.59 12.51 -23.83
CA PHE A 649 4.38 11.70 -23.64
C PHE A 649 4.68 10.26 -23.22
N VAL A 650 4.25 9.90 -22.01
CA VAL A 650 4.36 8.56 -21.44
C VAL A 650 3.01 7.86 -21.50
N GLU A 651 2.86 6.96 -22.48
CA GLU A 651 1.60 6.25 -22.75
C GLU A 651 1.29 5.15 -21.71
N TYR A 652 0.13 5.24 -21.07
CA TYR A 652 -0.38 4.25 -20.12
C TYR A 652 -1.20 3.16 -20.81
N GLY A 653 -0.99 1.89 -20.41
CA GLY A 653 -1.75 0.76 -20.94
C GLY A 653 -1.62 0.61 -22.46
N SER A 654 -0.42 0.81 -23.00
CA SER A 654 -0.21 0.85 -24.45
C SER A 654 -0.31 -0.51 -25.15
N LEU A 655 -0.16 -1.61 -24.41
CA LEU A 655 -0.29 -2.99 -24.91
C LEU A 655 -1.65 -3.62 -24.62
N THR A 656 -2.61 -2.83 -24.12
CA THR A 656 -3.95 -3.30 -23.83
C THR A 656 -4.70 -3.63 -25.12
N ILE A 657 -5.52 -4.69 -25.09
CA ILE A 657 -6.32 -5.16 -26.23
C ILE A 657 -7.80 -5.20 -25.86
N ALA A 658 -8.70 -5.21 -26.85
CA ALA A 658 -10.14 -5.30 -26.58
C ALA A 658 -10.53 -6.61 -25.88
N ALA A 659 -11.54 -6.52 -25.03
CA ALA A 659 -12.06 -7.62 -24.22
C ALA A 659 -12.93 -8.61 -25.04
N GLN A 660 -12.40 -9.14 -26.14
CA GLN A 660 -13.12 -9.95 -27.13
C GLN A 660 -12.47 -11.32 -27.40
N ARG A 661 -11.75 -11.89 -26.42
CA ARG A 661 -10.99 -13.14 -26.57
C ARG A 661 -11.86 -14.36 -26.85
N ARG A 662 -13.17 -14.31 -26.54
CA ARG A 662 -14.11 -15.40 -26.91
C ARG A 662 -14.55 -15.34 -28.37
N ARG A 663 -14.35 -14.21 -29.06
CA ARG A 663 -14.75 -14.00 -30.47
C ARG A 663 -13.58 -13.91 -31.44
N ARG A 664 -12.41 -13.49 -30.96
CA ARG A 664 -11.23 -13.24 -31.78
C ARG A 664 -9.99 -13.85 -31.14
N THR A 665 -9.00 -14.20 -31.96
CA THR A 665 -7.72 -14.70 -31.45
C THR A 665 -6.94 -13.56 -30.81
N VAL A 666 -6.06 -13.89 -29.86
CA VAL A 666 -5.21 -12.88 -29.20
C VAL A 666 -4.34 -12.13 -30.20
N GLN A 667 -3.83 -12.81 -31.24
CA GLN A 667 -3.04 -12.19 -32.30
C GLN A 667 -3.85 -11.14 -33.09
N ASP A 668 -5.09 -11.47 -33.49
CA ASP A 668 -5.97 -10.50 -34.15
C ASP A 668 -6.26 -9.29 -33.26
N LEU A 669 -6.48 -9.52 -31.96
CA LEU A 669 -6.73 -8.45 -31.00
C LEU A 669 -5.50 -7.55 -30.82
N MET A 670 -4.29 -8.10 -30.82
CA MET A 670 -3.06 -7.31 -30.76
C MET A 670 -2.89 -6.41 -31.99
N GLU A 671 -3.19 -6.92 -33.18
CA GLU A 671 -3.04 -6.18 -34.45
C GLU A 671 -4.16 -5.15 -34.66
N ASN A 672 -5.40 -5.50 -34.33
CA ASN A 672 -6.59 -4.73 -34.72
C ASN A 672 -7.26 -3.97 -33.58
N THR A 673 -6.87 -4.23 -32.32
CA THR A 673 -7.44 -3.52 -31.15
C THR A 673 -6.39 -2.92 -30.21
N PRO A 674 -5.32 -2.26 -30.73
CA PRO A 674 -4.29 -1.69 -29.88
C PRO A 674 -4.86 -0.61 -28.95
N GLY A 675 -4.44 -0.63 -27.69
CA GLY A 675 -4.89 0.28 -26.63
C GLY A 675 -6.38 0.17 -26.31
N ASP A 676 -7.08 -0.86 -26.78
CA ASP A 676 -8.55 -0.97 -26.78
C ASP A 676 -9.26 0.28 -27.35
N GLY A 677 -8.63 0.93 -28.33
CA GLY A 677 -9.17 2.14 -28.98
C GLY A 677 -9.09 3.40 -28.13
N MET A 678 -8.18 3.46 -27.16
CA MET A 678 -7.84 4.70 -26.44
C MET A 678 -6.34 4.81 -26.24
N VAL A 679 -5.77 5.93 -26.68
CA VAL A 679 -4.39 6.32 -26.38
C VAL A 679 -4.45 7.37 -25.27
N THR A 680 -3.76 7.09 -24.16
CA THR A 680 -3.81 7.95 -22.98
C THR A 680 -2.52 7.84 -22.19
N GLY A 681 -2.14 8.92 -21.50
CA GLY A 681 -0.89 9.02 -20.79
C GLY A 681 -0.69 10.41 -20.18
N ILE A 682 0.51 10.65 -19.68
CA ILE A 682 0.94 11.94 -19.15
C ILE A 682 1.96 12.53 -20.12
N GLY A 683 1.82 13.81 -20.47
CA GLY A 683 2.79 14.55 -21.26
C GLY A 683 2.96 15.96 -20.72
N SER A 684 3.99 16.68 -21.19
CA SER A 684 4.12 18.11 -20.93
C SER A 684 3.43 18.88 -22.05
N VAL A 685 2.75 19.97 -21.73
CA VAL A 685 2.12 20.87 -22.69
C VAL A 685 2.59 22.29 -22.36
N ASN A 686 3.07 23.00 -23.39
CA ASN A 686 3.58 24.37 -23.31
C ASN A 686 4.88 24.53 -22.48
N GLY A 687 5.77 23.53 -22.47
CA GLY A 687 7.06 23.58 -21.76
C GLY A 687 8.01 24.68 -22.20
N GLN A 688 7.79 25.26 -23.38
CA GLN A 688 8.54 26.44 -23.83
C GLN A 688 8.10 27.73 -23.12
N LEU A 689 6.88 27.76 -22.57
CA LEU A 689 6.26 28.95 -21.97
C LEU A 689 6.29 28.91 -20.44
N PHE A 690 6.17 27.71 -19.85
CA PHE A 690 6.00 27.48 -18.41
C PHE A 690 7.08 26.53 -17.88
N PRO A 691 7.41 26.57 -16.57
CA PRO A 691 8.34 25.61 -15.98
C PRO A 691 7.75 24.20 -15.94
N ASP A 692 8.61 23.17 -15.94
CA ASP A 692 8.23 21.75 -16.05
C ASP A 692 7.15 21.28 -15.06
N GLN A 693 7.11 21.86 -13.86
CA GLN A 693 6.11 21.51 -12.84
C GLN A 693 4.67 21.90 -13.24
N ASP A 694 4.50 22.94 -14.07
CA ASP A 694 3.20 23.51 -14.45
C ASP A 694 2.74 23.02 -15.84
N THR A 695 3.55 22.18 -16.51
CA THR A 695 3.31 21.73 -17.88
C THR A 695 2.69 20.34 -17.95
N GLN A 696 2.74 19.57 -16.86
CA GLN A 696 2.22 18.21 -16.81
C GLN A 696 0.71 18.17 -17.06
N CYS A 697 0.29 17.32 -17.99
CA CYS A 697 -1.11 17.16 -18.38
C CYS A 697 -1.40 15.70 -18.70
N VAL A 698 -2.55 15.21 -18.27
CA VAL A 698 -3.10 13.94 -18.76
C VAL A 698 -3.72 14.19 -20.13
N VAL A 699 -3.21 13.53 -21.15
CA VAL A 699 -3.74 13.61 -22.51
C VAL A 699 -4.40 12.28 -22.86
N MET A 700 -5.63 12.35 -23.34
CA MET A 700 -6.46 11.18 -23.64
C MET A 700 -7.15 11.36 -24.97
N SER A 701 -7.14 10.34 -25.82
CA SER A 701 -7.80 10.41 -27.11
C SER A 701 -8.34 9.03 -27.51
N TYR A 702 -9.61 8.99 -27.90
CA TYR A 702 -10.20 7.80 -28.48
C TYR A 702 -9.68 7.61 -29.91
N ASP A 703 -9.26 6.38 -30.25
CA ASP A 703 -8.80 6.04 -31.60
C ASP A 703 -9.98 5.55 -32.44
N TYR A 704 -10.50 6.42 -33.31
CA TYR A 704 -11.58 6.07 -34.23
C TYR A 704 -11.23 4.92 -35.18
N MET A 705 -9.94 4.70 -35.46
CA MET A 705 -9.48 3.59 -36.29
C MET A 705 -9.69 2.22 -35.63
N VAL A 706 -9.85 2.18 -34.30
CA VAL A 706 -10.15 0.97 -33.54
C VAL A 706 -11.61 0.97 -33.14
N LEU A 707 -12.40 0.10 -33.78
CA LEU A 707 -13.81 -0.14 -33.42
C LEU A 707 -14.63 1.16 -33.32
N ALA A 708 -14.36 2.12 -34.21
CA ALA A 708 -15.03 3.43 -34.31
C ALA A 708 -14.97 4.27 -33.02
N GLY A 709 -13.87 4.18 -32.26
CA GLY A 709 -13.66 4.98 -31.04
C GLY A 709 -14.64 4.64 -29.92
N THR A 710 -15.24 3.44 -29.96
CA THR A 710 -16.22 2.99 -28.97
C THR A 710 -15.59 2.67 -27.62
N GLN A 711 -16.35 2.88 -26.55
CA GLN A 711 -15.94 2.57 -25.20
C GLN A 711 -16.08 1.07 -24.92
N GLY A 712 -14.98 0.42 -24.54
CA GLY A 712 -14.87 -1.00 -24.23
C GLY A 712 -14.34 -1.22 -22.82
N LEU A 713 -14.39 -2.47 -22.35
CA LEU A 713 -14.08 -2.78 -20.95
C LEU A 713 -12.67 -2.32 -20.53
N GLN A 714 -11.67 -2.48 -21.40
CA GLN A 714 -10.30 -2.13 -21.02
C GLN A 714 -10.02 -0.64 -21.17
N ASN A 715 -10.56 0.03 -22.20
CA ASN A 715 -10.41 1.48 -22.29
C ASN A 715 -11.15 2.22 -21.17
N HIS A 716 -12.22 1.65 -20.60
CA HIS A 716 -12.82 2.13 -19.34
C HIS A 716 -11.83 2.09 -18.17
N ARG A 717 -11.17 0.96 -17.94
CA ARG A 717 -10.14 0.84 -16.90
C ARG A 717 -8.96 1.81 -17.11
N LYS A 718 -8.57 2.03 -18.37
CA LYS A 718 -7.52 2.99 -18.72
C LYS A 718 -7.92 4.42 -18.34
N LYS A 719 -9.13 4.86 -18.69
CA LYS A 719 -9.59 6.21 -18.33
C LYS A 719 -9.81 6.39 -16.84
N ASP A 720 -10.40 5.41 -16.15
CA ASP A 720 -10.59 5.46 -14.69
C ASP A 720 -9.25 5.67 -13.98
N ARG A 721 -8.21 4.93 -14.41
CA ARG A 721 -6.85 5.10 -13.88
C ARG A 721 -6.28 6.49 -14.12
N MET A 722 -6.52 7.07 -15.30
CA MET A 722 -6.01 8.39 -15.64
C MET A 722 -6.73 9.51 -14.90
N PHE A 723 -8.02 9.34 -14.62
CA PHE A 723 -8.79 10.23 -13.75
C PHE A 723 -8.26 10.21 -12.31
N GLU A 724 -7.97 9.02 -11.75
CA GLU A 724 -7.33 8.91 -10.43
C GLU A 724 -5.96 9.59 -10.38
N VAL A 725 -5.16 9.43 -11.44
CA VAL A 725 -3.82 10.03 -11.52
C VAL A 725 -3.93 11.55 -11.60
N ALA A 726 -4.83 12.07 -12.45
CA ALA A 726 -5.11 13.50 -12.57
C ALA A 726 -5.58 14.08 -11.23
N GLU A 727 -6.48 13.38 -10.52
CA GLU A 727 -6.96 13.79 -9.19
C GLU A 727 -5.82 13.88 -8.17
N LYS A 728 -4.98 12.85 -8.09
CA LYS A 728 -3.90 12.72 -7.10
C LYS A 728 -2.77 13.71 -7.33
N LEU A 729 -2.40 13.92 -8.60
CA LEU A 729 -1.32 14.83 -8.97
C LEU A 729 -1.81 16.27 -9.16
N ARG A 730 -3.13 16.51 -9.16
CA ARG A 730 -3.74 17.83 -9.43
C ARG A 730 -3.32 18.40 -10.78
N ILE A 731 -3.22 17.54 -11.79
CA ILE A 731 -2.82 17.94 -13.16
C ILE A 731 -4.04 17.98 -14.10
N PRO A 732 -4.07 18.92 -15.06
CA PRO A 732 -5.16 19.10 -16.01
C PRO A 732 -5.35 17.90 -16.96
N ILE A 733 -6.54 17.78 -17.55
CA ILE A 733 -6.86 16.78 -18.57
C ILE A 733 -7.21 17.44 -19.91
N ILE A 734 -6.58 16.98 -21.00
CA ILE A 734 -7.06 17.19 -22.37
C ILE A 734 -7.65 15.87 -22.91
N LEU A 735 -8.95 15.88 -23.20
CA LEU A 735 -9.69 14.73 -23.73
C LEU A 735 -10.13 15.00 -25.17
N ILE A 736 -9.63 14.22 -26.13
CA ILE A 736 -10.18 14.16 -27.49
C ILE A 736 -11.25 13.07 -27.54
N ALA A 737 -12.52 13.49 -27.53
CA ALA A 737 -13.69 12.64 -27.58
C ALA A 737 -14.18 12.44 -29.02
N GLU A 738 -14.08 11.21 -29.50
CA GLU A 738 -14.59 10.80 -30.81
C GLU A 738 -15.03 9.33 -30.75
N GLY A 739 -16.26 9.03 -31.14
CA GLY A 739 -16.80 7.66 -31.17
C GLY A 739 -18.30 7.55 -30.92
N GLY A 740 -18.83 6.33 -31.13
CA GLY A 740 -20.28 6.07 -31.21
C GLY A 740 -20.98 5.53 -29.96
N GLY A 741 -20.25 5.22 -28.88
CA GLY A 741 -20.82 4.72 -27.62
C GLY A 741 -20.19 3.44 -27.06
N GLY A 742 -20.90 2.77 -26.15
CA GLY A 742 -20.45 1.54 -25.50
C GLY A 742 -20.40 0.35 -26.45
N ARG A 743 -19.65 -0.69 -26.09
CA ARG A 743 -19.39 -1.84 -26.96
C ARG A 743 -20.05 -3.14 -26.44
N PRO A 744 -21.27 -3.47 -26.89
CA PRO A 744 -21.96 -4.74 -26.54
C PRO A 744 -21.23 -6.00 -27.03
N GLY A 745 -20.24 -5.84 -27.91
CA GLY A 745 -19.48 -6.95 -28.49
C GLY A 745 -18.37 -7.51 -27.62
N ASP A 746 -18.10 -6.90 -26.46
CA ASP A 746 -17.10 -7.38 -25.50
C ASP A 746 -17.59 -8.65 -24.78
N THR A 747 -16.72 -9.65 -24.68
CA THR A 747 -17.06 -11.01 -24.25
C THR A 747 -16.29 -11.52 -23.04
N ASP A 748 -15.23 -10.82 -22.64
CA ASP A 748 -14.37 -11.27 -21.54
C ASP A 748 -14.95 -10.91 -20.16
N GLY A 749 -15.97 -10.03 -20.10
CA GLY A 749 -16.72 -9.68 -18.89
C GLY A 749 -18.11 -10.33 -18.85
N ALA A 750 -18.69 -10.43 -17.65
CA ALA A 750 -19.99 -11.05 -17.38
C ALA A 750 -21.11 -10.03 -17.05
N GLY A 751 -21.06 -8.82 -17.64
CA GLY A 751 -22.01 -7.74 -17.36
C GLY A 751 -23.11 -7.60 -18.43
N ILE A 752 -24.35 -7.35 -18.01
CA ILE A 752 -25.50 -7.09 -18.90
C ILE A 752 -25.59 -5.60 -19.31
N ALA A 753 -25.22 -4.66 -18.43
CA ALA A 753 -25.49 -3.23 -18.65
C ALA A 753 -24.35 -2.23 -18.33
N GLY A 754 -23.23 -2.64 -17.71
CA GLY A 754 -22.06 -1.77 -17.45
C GLY A 754 -22.37 -0.46 -16.69
N LEU A 755 -23.42 -0.47 -15.86
CA LEU A 755 -23.91 0.72 -15.12
C LEU A 755 -23.06 1.07 -13.90
N ASP A 756 -22.22 0.13 -13.46
CA ASP A 756 -21.21 0.27 -12.42
C ASP A 756 -19.92 0.96 -12.92
N CYS A 757 -19.92 1.44 -14.16
CA CYS A 757 -18.78 2.16 -14.70
C CYS A 757 -18.55 3.50 -13.99
N LEU A 758 -17.39 3.64 -13.37
CA LEU A 758 -17.00 4.81 -12.60
C LEU A 758 -16.56 6.01 -13.47
N ALA A 759 -16.19 5.79 -14.73
CA ALA A 759 -15.59 6.82 -15.60
C ALA A 759 -16.34 8.15 -15.60
N PHE A 760 -17.67 8.12 -15.69
CA PHE A 760 -18.50 9.31 -15.77
C PHE A 760 -18.59 10.04 -14.43
N GLN A 761 -18.66 9.28 -13.33
CA GLN A 761 -18.63 9.82 -11.97
C GLN A 761 -17.27 10.44 -11.65
N LEU A 762 -16.19 9.70 -11.94
CA LEU A 762 -14.81 10.15 -11.69
C LEU A 762 -14.51 11.41 -12.50
N TYR A 763 -14.81 11.42 -13.80
CA TYR A 763 -14.54 12.60 -14.63
C TYR A 763 -15.40 13.81 -14.22
N GLY A 764 -16.66 13.59 -13.84
CA GLY A 764 -17.54 14.64 -13.32
C GLY A 764 -17.07 15.18 -11.97
N GLY A 765 -16.54 14.33 -11.09
CA GLY A 765 -16.00 14.71 -9.78
C GLY A 765 -14.73 15.56 -9.83
N LEU A 766 -14.07 15.63 -10.98
CA LEU A 766 -12.90 16.50 -11.22
C LEU A 766 -13.28 17.94 -11.56
N SER A 767 -14.57 18.24 -11.73
CA SER A 767 -15.08 19.59 -12.00
C SER A 767 -14.69 20.57 -10.90
N GLY A 768 -14.07 21.69 -11.31
CA GLY A 768 -13.58 22.72 -10.39
C GLY A 768 -12.37 22.31 -9.54
N LEU A 769 -11.81 21.12 -9.79
CA LEU A 769 -10.62 20.62 -9.08
C LEU A 769 -9.36 20.73 -9.93
N ILE A 770 -9.51 20.39 -11.22
CA ILE A 770 -8.46 20.49 -12.25
C ILE A 770 -9.11 20.97 -13.56
N PRO A 771 -8.39 21.71 -14.42
CA PRO A 771 -8.93 22.10 -15.73
C PRO A 771 -9.14 20.89 -16.63
N ARG A 772 -10.35 20.77 -17.21
CA ARG A 772 -10.71 19.70 -18.16
C ARG A 772 -11.11 20.30 -19.50
N ILE A 773 -10.29 20.06 -20.52
CA ILE A 773 -10.51 20.55 -21.89
C ILE A 773 -10.93 19.37 -22.75
N GLY A 774 -12.17 19.41 -23.23
CA GLY A 774 -12.71 18.47 -24.19
C GLY A 774 -12.52 18.97 -25.61
N ILE A 775 -12.02 18.12 -26.50
CA ILE A 775 -11.93 18.35 -27.94
C ILE A 775 -12.79 17.31 -28.63
N THR A 776 -13.52 17.68 -29.66
CA THR A 776 -14.21 16.71 -30.52
C THR A 776 -13.99 17.02 -31.99
N THR A 777 -13.94 15.94 -32.77
CA THR A 777 -13.84 15.94 -34.22
C THR A 777 -14.70 14.81 -34.77
N GLY A 778 -15.31 15.00 -35.94
CA GLY A 778 -16.18 14.01 -36.55
C GLY A 778 -17.40 13.67 -35.70
N ARG A 779 -17.49 12.44 -35.19
CA ARG A 779 -18.71 11.92 -34.53
C ARG A 779 -18.46 11.64 -33.06
N CYS A 780 -19.19 12.30 -32.17
CA CYS A 780 -19.09 12.11 -30.72
C CYS A 780 -20.47 11.85 -30.11
N PHE A 781 -20.76 10.56 -29.85
CA PHE A 781 -22.04 10.12 -29.34
C PHE A 781 -21.94 9.34 -28.03
N ALA A 782 -23.09 9.21 -27.34
CA ALA A 782 -23.25 8.38 -26.14
C ALA A 782 -22.22 8.73 -25.06
N GLY A 783 -21.53 7.74 -24.50
CA GLY A 783 -20.58 7.96 -23.41
C GLY A 783 -19.46 8.96 -23.76
N ASN A 784 -19.05 9.08 -25.03
CA ASN A 784 -18.03 10.04 -25.43
C ASN A 784 -18.58 11.47 -25.33
N ALA A 785 -19.84 11.68 -25.74
CA ALA A 785 -20.53 12.96 -25.61
C ALA A 785 -20.79 13.34 -24.14
N VAL A 786 -21.02 12.35 -23.26
CA VAL A 786 -21.16 12.60 -21.82
C VAL A 786 -19.85 13.11 -21.22
N LEU A 787 -18.71 12.51 -21.55
CA LEU A 787 -17.40 13.00 -21.10
C LEU A 787 -17.08 14.37 -21.68
N LEU A 788 -17.35 14.59 -22.98
CA LEU A 788 -17.17 15.88 -23.61
C LEU A 788 -18.01 16.97 -22.91
N GLY A 789 -19.32 16.74 -22.76
CA GLY A 789 -20.26 17.70 -22.18
C GLY A 789 -20.09 17.95 -20.68
N THR A 790 -19.32 17.10 -19.98
CA THR A 790 -18.95 17.31 -18.58
C THR A 790 -17.60 18.01 -18.42
N SER A 791 -16.87 18.29 -19.51
CA SER A 791 -15.62 19.06 -19.49
C SER A 791 -15.89 20.54 -19.19
N ASP A 792 -14.91 21.25 -18.65
CA ASP A 792 -15.05 22.66 -18.30
C ASP A 792 -15.14 23.53 -19.57
N LEU A 793 -14.32 23.18 -20.57
CA LEU A 793 -14.19 23.84 -21.86
C LEU A 793 -14.32 22.81 -23.00
N VAL A 794 -15.13 23.11 -24.01
CA VAL A 794 -15.39 22.25 -25.17
C VAL A 794 -14.95 22.94 -26.47
N ILE A 795 -13.99 22.32 -27.15
CA ILE A 795 -13.53 22.69 -28.50
C ILE A 795 -14.12 21.69 -29.50
N ALA A 796 -14.70 22.16 -30.60
CA ALA A 796 -15.26 21.28 -31.62
C ALA A 796 -14.91 21.76 -33.02
N THR A 797 -14.54 20.82 -33.90
CA THR A 797 -14.31 21.12 -35.32
C THR A 797 -15.61 21.35 -36.08
N GLN A 798 -15.58 22.10 -37.18
CA GLN A 798 -16.78 22.41 -37.98
C GLN A 798 -17.56 21.18 -38.46
N ASP A 799 -16.89 20.04 -38.65
CA ASP A 799 -17.50 18.78 -39.09
C ASP A 799 -17.99 17.89 -37.93
N SER A 800 -17.98 18.40 -36.71
CA SER A 800 -18.37 17.66 -35.51
C SER A 800 -19.88 17.45 -35.39
N ASN A 801 -20.25 16.33 -34.78
CA ASN A 801 -21.62 15.95 -34.43
C ASN A 801 -21.62 15.42 -33.00
N ILE A 802 -22.35 16.09 -32.11
CA ILE A 802 -22.33 15.83 -30.67
C ILE A 802 -23.72 15.40 -30.21
N GLY A 803 -23.86 14.22 -29.60
CA GLY A 803 -25.18 13.80 -29.11
C GLY A 803 -25.15 12.69 -28.08
N ILE A 804 -25.90 12.85 -26.98
CA ILE A 804 -26.02 11.79 -25.96
C ILE A 804 -26.66 10.53 -26.56
N GLY A 805 -27.61 10.67 -27.48
CA GLY A 805 -28.13 9.56 -28.28
C GLY A 805 -27.45 9.52 -29.64
N GLY A 806 -26.66 8.47 -29.92
CA GLY A 806 -26.21 8.19 -31.30
C GLY A 806 -27.35 7.60 -32.15
N PRO A 807 -27.19 7.50 -33.48
CA PRO A 807 -28.21 6.95 -34.38
C PRO A 807 -28.78 5.60 -33.93
N ALA A 808 -27.92 4.69 -33.43
CA ALA A 808 -28.35 3.39 -32.93
C ALA A 808 -29.23 3.48 -31.67
N MET A 809 -28.99 4.45 -30.79
CA MET A 809 -29.82 4.67 -29.60
C MET A 809 -31.16 5.32 -29.97
N ILE A 810 -31.17 6.26 -30.93
CA ILE A 810 -32.38 6.90 -31.43
C ILE A 810 -33.30 5.86 -32.09
N GLU A 811 -32.72 5.00 -32.93
CA GLU A 811 -33.43 3.88 -33.55
C GLU A 811 -33.93 2.88 -32.49
N GLY A 812 -33.06 2.49 -31.54
CA GLY A 812 -33.43 1.59 -30.44
C GLY A 812 -34.53 2.13 -29.54
N GLY A 813 -34.66 3.45 -29.41
CA GLY A 813 -35.73 4.14 -28.70
C GLY A 813 -37.03 4.31 -29.51
N GLY A 814 -37.07 3.86 -30.77
CA GLY A 814 -38.24 3.96 -31.63
C GLY A 814 -38.52 5.38 -32.16
N LEU A 815 -37.52 6.26 -32.17
CA LEU A 815 -37.65 7.67 -32.57
C LEU A 815 -37.39 7.92 -34.07
N GLY A 816 -37.11 6.87 -34.83
CA GLY A 816 -36.79 6.92 -36.26
C GLY A 816 -35.33 6.60 -36.56
N ILE A 817 -34.96 6.70 -37.84
CA ILE A 817 -33.61 6.42 -38.33
C ILE A 817 -33.04 7.72 -38.88
N PHE A 818 -31.90 8.13 -38.31
CA PHE A 818 -31.20 9.36 -38.68
C PHE A 818 -29.77 9.01 -39.10
N LYS A 819 -29.23 9.80 -40.02
CA LYS A 819 -27.81 9.76 -40.33
C LYS A 819 -27.02 10.41 -39.18
N PRO A 820 -25.78 9.98 -38.92
CA PRO A 820 -24.92 10.62 -37.92
C PRO A 820 -24.83 12.14 -38.07
N GLU A 821 -24.82 12.66 -39.30
CA GLU A 821 -24.72 14.10 -39.61
C GLU A 821 -26.00 14.88 -39.26
N GLU A 822 -27.10 14.18 -39.01
CA GLU A 822 -28.38 14.79 -38.60
C GLU A 822 -28.50 14.86 -37.07
N VAL A 823 -27.53 14.31 -36.33
CA VAL A 823 -27.58 14.19 -34.87
C VAL A 823 -26.59 15.15 -34.23
N GLY A 824 -27.13 16.27 -33.72
CA GLY A 824 -26.35 17.30 -33.02
C GLY A 824 -25.27 17.98 -33.87
N PRO A 825 -25.63 18.51 -35.06
CA PRO A 825 -24.70 19.26 -35.91
C PRO A 825 -24.25 20.58 -35.28
N MET A 826 -23.12 21.12 -35.75
CA MET A 826 -22.50 22.34 -35.19
C MET A 826 -23.38 23.60 -35.27
N ASP A 827 -24.25 23.71 -36.28
CA ASP A 827 -25.24 24.80 -36.39
C ASP A 827 -26.33 24.77 -35.31
N VAL A 828 -26.42 23.66 -34.55
CA VAL A 828 -27.24 23.55 -33.34
C VAL A 828 -26.40 23.68 -32.07
N GLN A 829 -25.21 23.05 -32.05
CA GLN A 829 -24.38 22.96 -30.83
C GLN A 829 -23.61 24.23 -30.48
N VAL A 830 -23.33 25.09 -31.45
CA VAL A 830 -22.68 26.38 -31.19
C VAL A 830 -23.70 27.39 -30.63
N PRO A 831 -24.89 27.58 -31.23
CA PRO A 831 -25.86 28.55 -30.70
C PRO A 831 -26.51 28.15 -29.38
N ASN A 832 -26.56 26.85 -29.03
CA ASN A 832 -27.12 26.39 -27.75
C ASN A 832 -26.10 26.39 -26.60
N GLY A 833 -24.84 26.76 -26.87
CA GLY A 833 -23.79 26.89 -25.87
C GLY A 833 -23.18 25.57 -25.36
N VAL A 834 -23.33 24.47 -26.10
CA VAL A 834 -22.61 23.21 -25.82
C VAL A 834 -21.13 23.32 -26.19
N VAL A 835 -20.81 24.02 -27.29
CA VAL A 835 -19.44 24.25 -27.75
C VAL A 835 -18.95 25.61 -27.29
N ASP A 836 -17.81 25.65 -26.59
CA ASP A 836 -17.17 26.88 -26.15
C ASP A 836 -16.39 27.56 -27.27
N VAL A 837 -15.61 26.79 -28.04
CA VAL A 837 -14.83 27.29 -29.17
C VAL A 837 -15.02 26.39 -30.39
N ALA A 838 -15.66 26.93 -31.43
CA ALA A 838 -15.75 26.27 -32.73
C ALA A 838 -14.50 26.58 -33.56
N VAL A 839 -13.86 25.54 -34.09
CA VAL A 839 -12.61 25.64 -34.86
C VAL A 839 -12.76 24.97 -36.21
N LYS A 840 -11.93 25.33 -37.18
CA LYS A 840 -11.99 24.81 -38.54
C LYS A 840 -11.63 23.33 -38.62
N ASP A 841 -10.53 22.94 -37.99
CA ASP A 841 -9.95 21.59 -38.10
C ASP A 841 -9.17 21.18 -36.84
N GLU A 842 -8.70 19.93 -36.80
CA GLU A 842 -7.98 19.36 -35.66
C GLU A 842 -6.67 20.12 -35.33
N THR A 843 -6.03 20.75 -36.32
CA THR A 843 -4.82 21.56 -36.09
C THR A 843 -5.15 22.74 -35.20
N GLU A 844 -6.18 23.48 -35.58
CA GLU A 844 -6.64 24.64 -34.83
C GLU A 844 -7.18 24.23 -33.46
N ALA A 845 -7.85 23.08 -33.37
CA ALA A 845 -8.32 22.52 -32.10
C ALA A 845 -7.17 22.32 -31.11
N VAL A 846 -6.04 21.76 -31.55
CA VAL A 846 -4.86 21.56 -30.70
C VAL A 846 -4.26 22.90 -30.27
N GLN A 847 -4.14 23.88 -31.18
CA GLN A 847 -3.61 25.20 -30.84
C GLN A 847 -4.49 25.93 -29.82
N VAL A 848 -5.81 25.87 -30.01
CA VAL A 848 -6.77 26.45 -29.06
C VAL A 848 -6.71 25.73 -27.71
N ALA A 849 -6.59 24.40 -27.70
CA ALA A 849 -6.46 23.64 -26.45
C ALA A 849 -5.20 24.02 -25.67
N LYS A 850 -4.06 24.17 -26.34
CA LYS A 850 -2.81 24.68 -25.75
C LYS A 850 -2.98 26.08 -25.20
N LYS A 851 -3.64 26.97 -25.96
CA LYS A 851 -3.90 28.34 -25.55
C LYS A 851 -4.82 28.41 -24.33
N LEU A 852 -5.93 27.68 -24.34
CA LEU A 852 -6.85 27.57 -23.20
C LEU A 852 -6.17 27.00 -21.96
N LEU A 853 -5.37 25.95 -22.12
CA LEU A 853 -4.62 25.38 -21.00
C LEU A 853 -3.64 26.41 -20.40
N SER A 854 -3.00 27.22 -21.25
CA SER A 854 -2.01 28.20 -20.81
C SER A 854 -2.53 29.17 -19.74
N TYR A 855 -3.82 29.54 -19.77
CA TYR A 855 -4.38 30.47 -18.79
C TYR A 855 -4.36 29.89 -17.36
N PHE A 856 -4.39 28.56 -17.24
CA PHE A 856 -4.33 27.84 -15.97
C PHE A 856 -2.89 27.46 -15.56
N GLN A 857 -1.90 27.68 -16.42
CA GLN A 857 -0.48 27.36 -16.19
C GLN A 857 0.33 28.56 -15.66
N GLY A 858 -0.31 29.72 -15.53
CA GLY A 858 0.28 30.92 -14.94
C GLY A 858 0.64 32.03 -15.94
N PRO A 859 1.50 33.00 -15.55
CA PRO A 859 1.80 34.18 -16.34
C PRO A 859 2.88 33.94 -17.41
N LEU A 860 2.78 34.68 -18.53
CA LEU A 860 3.81 34.70 -19.58
C LEU A 860 4.89 35.73 -19.27
N LYS A 861 6.14 35.41 -19.60
CA LYS A 861 7.30 36.30 -19.38
C LYS A 861 7.37 37.47 -20.36
N SER A 862 6.91 37.26 -21.59
CA SER A 862 6.94 38.23 -22.69
C SER A 862 5.52 38.53 -23.15
N TRP A 863 5.20 39.81 -23.30
CA TRP A 863 3.91 40.29 -23.77
C TRP A 863 4.09 41.61 -24.53
N ALA A 864 3.13 41.90 -25.40
CA ALA A 864 2.97 43.15 -26.12
C ALA A 864 1.48 43.52 -26.08
N CYS A 865 1.16 44.80 -26.22
CA CYS A 865 -0.23 45.26 -26.31
C CYS A 865 -0.34 46.41 -27.31
N ASP A 866 -1.54 46.59 -27.85
CA ASP A 866 -1.85 47.68 -28.76
C ASP A 866 -1.75 49.07 -28.08
N ASP A 867 -1.74 50.14 -28.88
CA ASP A 867 -1.70 51.51 -28.39
C ASP A 867 -2.95 51.85 -27.57
N GLN A 868 -2.80 51.79 -26.25
CA GLN A 868 -3.82 52.08 -25.25
C GLN A 868 -4.48 53.47 -25.40
N ARG A 869 -3.90 54.41 -26.15
CA ARG A 869 -4.53 55.71 -26.45
C ARG A 869 -5.80 55.56 -27.29
N LYS A 870 -5.96 54.48 -28.06
CA LYS A 870 -7.17 54.16 -28.83
C LYS A 870 -8.42 54.05 -27.93
N LEU A 871 -8.26 53.56 -26.70
CA LEU A 871 -9.36 53.42 -25.72
C LEU A 871 -10.07 54.74 -25.40
N ARG A 872 -9.39 55.89 -25.55
CA ARG A 872 -9.99 57.22 -25.35
C ARG A 872 -11.14 57.51 -26.31
N PHE A 873 -11.20 56.83 -27.44
CA PHE A 873 -12.18 57.05 -28.51
C PHE A 873 -13.04 55.81 -28.79
N ALA A 874 -12.81 54.70 -28.09
CA ALA A 874 -13.49 53.43 -28.34
C ALA A 874 -14.98 53.47 -27.94
N ILE A 875 -15.32 54.23 -26.90
CA ILE A 875 -16.73 54.51 -26.53
C ILE A 875 -17.15 55.85 -27.14
N PRO A 876 -18.18 55.90 -28.00
CA PRO A 876 -18.66 57.13 -28.60
C PRO A 876 -19.14 58.16 -27.57
N GLU A 877 -18.78 59.43 -27.74
CA GLU A 877 -19.27 60.52 -26.87
C GLU A 877 -20.80 60.65 -26.89
N ASN A 878 -21.45 60.30 -28.00
CA ASN A 878 -22.90 60.20 -28.07
C ASN A 878 -23.35 58.89 -27.42
N ARG A 879 -23.89 58.99 -26.20
CA ARG A 879 -24.41 57.86 -25.40
C ARG A 879 -25.45 56.96 -26.09
N LEU A 880 -26.05 57.40 -27.19
CA LEU A 880 -27.04 56.61 -27.95
C LEU A 880 -26.41 55.78 -29.07
N ARG A 881 -25.11 55.99 -29.36
CA ARG A 881 -24.40 55.27 -30.42
C ARG A 881 -23.75 54.01 -29.82
N VAL A 882 -24.10 52.87 -30.41
CA VAL A 882 -23.54 51.56 -30.09
C VAL A 882 -22.06 51.49 -30.54
N TYR A 883 -21.28 50.67 -29.83
CA TYR A 883 -19.89 50.35 -30.13
C TYR A 883 -19.68 48.84 -30.02
N ASP A 884 -18.61 48.32 -30.60
CA ASP A 884 -18.22 46.93 -30.44
C ASP A 884 -17.37 46.79 -29.17
N ILE A 885 -17.86 45.99 -28.22
CA ILE A 885 -17.14 45.71 -26.98
C ILE A 885 -15.88 44.87 -27.23
N ARG A 886 -15.84 44.08 -28.32
CA ARG A 886 -14.68 43.23 -28.64
C ARG A 886 -13.45 44.05 -28.99
N GLU A 887 -13.61 45.15 -29.72
CA GLU A 887 -12.50 46.07 -30.02
C GLU A 887 -11.88 46.64 -28.73
N ILE A 888 -12.71 46.92 -27.72
CA ILE A 888 -12.24 47.39 -26.41
C ILE A 888 -11.50 46.28 -25.67
N ILE A 889 -12.05 45.07 -25.64
CA ILE A 889 -11.42 43.91 -25.00
C ILE A 889 -10.04 43.67 -25.64
N GLU A 890 -9.98 43.55 -26.96
CA GLU A 890 -8.73 43.34 -27.71
C GLU A 890 -7.71 44.45 -27.44
N THR A 891 -8.15 45.72 -27.39
CA THR A 891 -7.24 46.85 -27.12
C THR A 891 -6.71 46.85 -25.68
N ILE A 892 -7.50 46.44 -24.68
CA ILE A 892 -7.07 46.42 -23.26
C ILE A 892 -6.09 45.27 -22.99
N THR A 893 -6.23 44.16 -23.71
CA THR A 893 -5.48 42.93 -23.47
C THR A 893 -4.17 42.86 -24.26
N ASP A 894 -3.32 41.90 -23.91
CA ASP A 894 -2.11 41.61 -24.67
C ASP A 894 -2.45 41.10 -26.08
N ASP A 895 -1.59 41.38 -27.05
CA ASP A 895 -1.75 40.97 -28.46
C ASP A 895 -1.92 39.45 -28.57
N ASP A 896 -2.87 39.02 -29.41
CA ASP A 896 -3.23 37.61 -29.64
C ASP A 896 -3.60 36.81 -28.36
N SER A 897 -3.90 37.48 -27.24
CA SER A 897 -4.18 36.80 -25.97
C SER A 897 -5.64 36.44 -25.76
N VAL A 898 -6.58 37.05 -26.47
CA VAL A 898 -8.03 36.84 -26.27
C VAL A 898 -8.46 35.47 -26.83
N THR A 899 -9.26 34.75 -26.07
CA THR A 899 -10.03 33.58 -26.50
C THR A 899 -11.47 33.75 -26.02
N GLU A 900 -12.34 34.20 -26.92
CA GLU A 900 -13.78 34.35 -26.62
C GLU A 900 -14.45 32.97 -26.52
N LEU A 901 -15.27 32.81 -25.49
CA LEU A 901 -16.03 31.59 -25.22
C LEU A 901 -17.50 31.81 -25.58
N ARG A 902 -18.06 30.87 -26.33
CA ARG A 902 -19.46 30.84 -26.77
C ARG A 902 -19.95 32.15 -27.40
N PRO A 903 -19.30 32.65 -28.47
CA PRO A 903 -19.69 33.92 -29.09
C PRO A 903 -21.16 33.94 -29.58
N GLU A 904 -21.75 32.79 -29.90
CA GLU A 904 -23.11 32.67 -30.46
C GLU A 904 -24.20 32.32 -29.43
N PHE A 905 -23.84 32.01 -28.17
CA PHE A 905 -24.78 31.76 -27.08
C PHE A 905 -24.71 32.91 -26.07
N GLY A 906 -25.85 33.31 -25.49
CA GLY A 906 -25.91 34.40 -24.50
C GLY A 906 -25.28 35.70 -25.02
N ILE A 907 -25.62 36.10 -26.25
CA ILE A 907 -24.96 37.16 -27.04
C ILE A 907 -24.90 38.51 -26.29
N GLY A 908 -25.82 38.74 -25.35
CA GLY A 908 -25.85 39.94 -24.49
C GLY A 908 -24.63 40.12 -23.60
N ILE A 909 -23.86 39.06 -23.34
CA ILE A 909 -22.60 39.12 -22.59
C ILE A 909 -21.50 38.40 -23.35
N VAL A 910 -20.39 39.11 -23.57
CA VAL A 910 -19.13 38.53 -24.05
C VAL A 910 -18.40 37.94 -22.84
N THR A 911 -17.88 36.72 -22.97
CA THR A 911 -17.02 36.07 -21.96
C THR A 911 -15.76 35.59 -22.65
N ALA A 912 -14.58 35.92 -22.13
CA ALA A 912 -13.31 35.56 -22.75
C ALA A 912 -12.22 35.35 -21.72
N PHE A 913 -11.32 34.40 -21.98
CA PHE A 913 -10.01 34.39 -21.33
C PHE A 913 -9.05 35.29 -22.11
N ALA A 914 -8.25 36.08 -21.40
CA ALA A 914 -7.24 36.94 -22.00
C ALA A 914 -6.03 37.08 -21.09
N ARG A 915 -5.06 37.91 -21.51
CA ARG A 915 -3.93 38.31 -20.65
C ARG A 915 -3.77 39.81 -20.59
N ILE A 916 -3.30 40.28 -19.44
CA ILE A 916 -2.84 41.66 -19.24
C ILE A 916 -1.47 41.60 -18.59
N GLU A 917 -0.47 42.16 -19.26
CA GLU A 917 0.93 42.09 -18.84
C GLU A 917 1.41 40.64 -18.60
N GLY A 918 0.98 39.73 -19.47
CA GLY A 918 1.25 38.30 -19.41
C GLY A 918 0.41 37.54 -18.37
N ARG A 919 -0.35 38.19 -17.50
CA ARG A 919 -1.14 37.54 -16.44
C ARG A 919 -2.51 37.10 -16.97
N PRO A 920 -2.97 35.87 -16.68
CA PRO A 920 -4.27 35.40 -17.13
C PRO A 920 -5.41 36.13 -16.40
N VAL A 921 -6.44 36.52 -17.17
CA VAL A 921 -7.65 37.19 -16.67
C VAL A 921 -8.88 36.61 -17.35
N GLY A 922 -9.98 36.54 -16.61
CA GLY A 922 -11.31 36.28 -17.15
C GLY A 922 -12.01 37.62 -17.39
N ILE A 923 -12.58 37.83 -18.57
CA ILE A 923 -13.26 39.08 -18.92
C ILE A 923 -14.72 38.75 -19.20
N PHE A 924 -15.64 39.49 -18.61
CA PHE A 924 -17.02 39.50 -19.09
C PHE A 924 -17.55 40.92 -19.26
N ALA A 925 -18.24 41.17 -20.36
CA ALA A 925 -18.70 42.51 -20.69
C ALA A 925 -20.07 42.50 -21.37
N ASN A 926 -20.91 43.49 -21.04
CA ASN A 926 -22.17 43.68 -21.74
C ASN A 926 -21.91 44.01 -23.21
N ASN A 927 -22.65 43.38 -24.12
CA ASN A 927 -22.57 43.61 -25.55
C ASN A 927 -23.65 44.63 -25.98
N PRO A 928 -23.31 45.91 -26.23
CA PRO A 928 -24.31 46.93 -26.54
C PRO A 928 -24.98 46.73 -27.90
N VAL A 929 -24.40 45.90 -28.79
CA VAL A 929 -25.00 45.53 -30.08
C VAL A 929 -26.24 44.65 -29.90
N HIS A 930 -26.32 43.91 -28.78
CA HIS A 930 -27.46 43.07 -28.43
C HIS A 930 -28.30 43.73 -27.35
N LEU A 931 -29.60 43.96 -27.61
CA LEU A 931 -30.55 44.56 -26.66
C LEU A 931 -30.04 45.84 -25.96
N SER A 932 -29.19 46.63 -26.64
CA SER A 932 -28.57 47.83 -26.06
C SER A 932 -27.77 47.57 -24.77
N GLY A 933 -27.23 46.35 -24.61
CA GLY A 933 -26.43 45.93 -23.45
C GLY A 933 -27.27 45.39 -22.28
N ALA A 934 -28.58 45.20 -22.45
CA ALA A 934 -29.41 44.55 -21.44
C ALA A 934 -29.03 43.08 -21.27
N ILE A 935 -28.99 42.61 -20.02
CA ILE A 935 -28.73 41.23 -19.68
C ILE A 935 -30.03 40.44 -19.82
N ASP A 936 -30.08 39.50 -20.75
CA ASP A 936 -31.15 38.52 -20.92
C ASP A 936 -30.83 37.21 -20.17
N SER A 937 -31.77 36.26 -20.18
CA SER A 937 -31.64 35.00 -19.43
C SER A 937 -30.38 34.23 -19.85
N ASP A 938 -30.18 34.04 -21.15
CA ASP A 938 -29.04 33.29 -21.67
C ASP A 938 -27.71 34.01 -21.41
N GLY A 939 -27.69 35.35 -21.51
CA GLY A 939 -26.52 36.15 -21.14
C GLY A 939 -26.18 36.01 -19.66
N ALA A 940 -27.19 36.01 -18.77
CA ALA A 940 -26.99 35.80 -17.34
C ALA A 940 -26.45 34.39 -17.02
N ASP A 941 -27.01 33.35 -17.64
CA ASP A 941 -26.55 31.97 -17.45
C ASP A 941 -25.12 31.76 -17.95
N LYS A 942 -24.79 32.33 -19.13
CA LYS A 942 -23.44 32.33 -19.68
C LYS A 942 -22.44 33.01 -18.73
N ALA A 943 -22.77 34.21 -18.25
CA ALA A 943 -21.92 34.94 -17.33
C ALA A 943 -21.74 34.20 -16.00
N ALA A 944 -22.80 33.62 -15.44
CA ALA A 944 -22.74 32.85 -14.20
C ALA A 944 -21.82 31.63 -14.32
N ARG A 945 -21.93 30.85 -15.41
CA ARG A 945 -21.02 29.72 -15.66
C ARG A 945 -19.57 30.18 -15.81
N PHE A 946 -19.33 31.30 -16.50
CA PHE A 946 -17.97 31.82 -16.68
C PHE A 946 -17.35 32.33 -15.37
N ILE A 947 -18.13 33.00 -14.53
CA ILE A 947 -17.68 33.45 -13.20
C ILE A 947 -17.34 32.24 -12.32
N GLN A 948 -18.18 31.21 -12.30
CA GLN A 948 -17.90 29.97 -11.56
C GLN A 948 -16.62 29.29 -12.05
N LEU A 949 -16.38 29.29 -13.37
CA LEU A 949 -15.15 28.73 -13.94
C LEU A 949 -13.90 29.51 -13.50
N CYS A 950 -13.98 30.85 -13.50
CA CYS A 950 -12.88 31.68 -13.05
C CYS A 950 -12.61 31.54 -11.54
N ASP A 951 -13.66 31.52 -10.73
CA ASP A 951 -13.59 31.32 -9.27
C ASP A 951 -12.96 29.97 -8.92
N ALA A 952 -13.34 28.89 -9.62
CA ALA A 952 -12.82 27.55 -9.36
C ALA A 952 -11.31 27.40 -9.61
N PHE A 953 -10.72 28.25 -10.45
CA PHE A 953 -9.32 28.17 -10.84
C PHE A 953 -8.51 29.44 -10.49
N ASP A 954 -9.01 30.25 -9.56
CA ASP A 954 -8.36 31.48 -9.08
C ASP A 954 -7.98 32.45 -10.21
N ILE A 955 -8.76 32.51 -11.29
CA ILE A 955 -8.55 33.44 -12.39
C ILE A 955 -9.23 34.78 -12.06
N PRO A 956 -8.48 35.89 -11.97
CA PRO A 956 -9.05 37.19 -11.65
C PRO A 956 -9.99 37.66 -12.77
N ILE A 957 -11.14 38.21 -12.37
CA ILE A 957 -12.18 38.67 -13.29
C ILE A 957 -12.11 40.19 -13.49
N ILE A 958 -12.34 40.62 -14.73
CA ILE A 958 -12.47 42.03 -15.16
C ILE A 958 -13.89 42.29 -15.64
#